data_AF-A0A2N3IU15-F1
#
_entry.id   AF-A0A2N3IU15-F1
#
_cell.length_a   1.000
_cell.length_b   1.000
_cell.length_c   1.000
_cell.angle_alpha   90.00
_cell.angle_beta   90.00
_cell.angle_gamma   90.00
#
_symmetry.space_group_name_H-M   'P 1'
#
loop_
_entity.id
_entity.type
_entity.pdbx_description
1 polymer ?
#
loop_
_entity_poly.entity_id
_entity_poly.type
_entity_poly.pdbx_seq_one_letter_code
_entity_poly.pdbx_strand_id
1 'polypeptide(L)'
;MDNLKMNSGMSPFKVAGPEWTKYPDFSADSRKETSIFPGQVYPMYYQSNGQNNRLVVTEKGLLDIQVKVTNADLAAPAIEFTMVRDDPNYSESLYLKGIDGNLEPVLQMVYQGDKQYVMVAKLTAGEHKIKIASAQDGIGFGLNGVIALNNPVKMQRCDAQCQLATVRVDQEGYYKFLLDASQDENAPLLQVSVAGEGDLGMINPHEGHELIEKREYETYKPGVTETATFSVKQASDEYRSYAQSTTQELRDPGENFTTYQEQSDLPRLRSGNMVFDALFALAAHEMRQNSVAQVKDGSYNGGQAIPCDCFETGAKWHYVWTRDLSYATDLGLGVLDPLRARNSLQFKLSDFRAELKSELDNLIPQGRQIIQDTGTGGSWPISTDRMSWALGAERVLAALPDAERSAFLPEVFEGLSNTIESDRLAAFDSADGLYVGEQSFLDWRDQTYAKWITADIAHIGMSKSLSTNVTHYQGLLLAARVAGELGHDELASRYNQWAGELKLAINRAFWLADEKMYASLINTSTDQSPAYKFDLLGESLAILAGIADEAQAKEIISRYPMGPYGAPVYFPQQPDMPVYHNRAIWPFVSAYGLKAAAMVQNVAVVDHHIDSLMRGAALNLSNMENLEWLSGQPSLMDLTHPDLTGPVINSQRQLWSVGGYLGMVTDTTFGYKVEEGGIRLKPFITSHLHSLMGAKSEAALKGLNYRGKQIDIVLHLPELGGEGSYYPVQSMTLNGVPVGEQISEGMLAASNRIEVTLGAAVADDQGIRLIKDVAPLDVENRQVFAPTEPTLLGVSEQQGKLMVALQDNINKGAISYNIYRDGKLVASGLNSATSWVDDMALQPGKAYCYSAEAVYPESGNRSHHAKPVCYQPALQHIAIDAANVSHTSSVSAADGAIPVPYLKDWGRPDDSLLVQGIKLDGKRTIRLQYSNAQHAINLGVTNGVKRISVVSGGQVVASGMVQMPHVMKEGDLKPLRDSTPFVVDLPAGEYDIRVSDFYNMSYLKANDTYNDAGGQKGAVNLIDLASITVSAR
;
A
#
# COMPACT_ATOMS: atom_id res chain seq x y z
N MET A 1 -14.25 -16.97 27.40
CA MET A 1 -13.44 -15.75 27.24
C MET A 1 -14.47 -14.67 27.30
N ASP A 2 -14.54 -14.01 28.45
CA ASP A 2 -15.76 -13.33 28.84
C ASP A 2 -15.57 -11.83 28.61
N ASN A 3 -16.61 -11.15 28.14
CA ASN A 3 -16.61 -9.72 27.85
C ASN A 3 -15.50 -9.27 26.88
N LEU A 4 -15.18 -10.07 25.86
CA LEU A 4 -14.18 -9.69 24.87
C LEU A 4 -14.76 -8.61 23.94
N LYS A 5 -14.19 -7.41 23.97
CA LYS A 5 -14.55 -6.34 23.02
C LYS A 5 -14.07 -6.72 21.62
N MET A 6 -15.00 -6.99 20.71
CA MET A 6 -14.70 -7.27 19.31
C MET A 6 -15.44 -6.29 18.39
N ASN A 7 -14.76 -5.86 17.34
CA ASN A 7 -15.39 -5.17 16.21
C ASN A 7 -16.00 -6.21 15.26
N SER A 8 -17.02 -5.79 14.52
CA SER A 8 -17.52 -6.54 13.37
C SER A 8 -16.42 -6.71 12.31
N GLY A 9 -16.42 -7.86 11.66
CA GLY A 9 -15.43 -8.21 10.66
C GLY A 9 -14.87 -9.62 10.89
N MET A 10 -13.67 -9.83 10.36
CA MET A 10 -13.03 -11.15 10.34
C MET A 10 -11.67 -11.07 11.02
N SER A 11 -11.68 -11.12 12.35
CA SER A 11 -10.47 -10.97 13.14
C SER A 11 -9.58 -12.21 12.98
N PRO A 12 -8.31 -12.07 12.54
CA PRO A 12 -7.41 -13.20 12.48
C PRO A 12 -7.11 -13.70 13.90
N PHE A 13 -7.06 -15.01 14.08
CA PHE A 13 -6.69 -15.62 15.35
C PHE A 13 -5.97 -16.94 15.11
N LYS A 14 -5.21 -17.37 16.13
CA LYS A 14 -4.52 -18.66 16.12
C LYS A 14 -4.78 -19.41 17.42
N VAL A 15 -4.95 -20.71 17.32
CA VAL A 15 -4.95 -21.62 18.47
C VAL A 15 -3.55 -22.23 18.56
N ALA A 16 -2.75 -21.75 19.50
CA ALA A 16 -1.34 -22.13 19.63
C ALA A 16 -0.93 -22.32 21.10
N GLY A 17 0.24 -22.93 21.31
CA GLY A 17 0.86 -23.00 22.64
C GLY A 17 1.33 -21.63 23.15
N PRO A 18 1.68 -21.52 24.44
CA PRO A 18 2.04 -20.25 25.09
C PRO A 18 3.31 -19.58 24.54
N GLU A 19 4.22 -20.34 23.91
CA GLU A 19 5.38 -19.81 23.18
C GLU A 19 5.19 -20.06 21.69
N TRP A 20 4.50 -19.15 21.00
CA TRP A 20 4.02 -19.29 19.61
C TRP A 20 5.12 -19.75 18.62
N THR A 21 6.37 -19.31 18.77
CA THR A 21 7.47 -19.69 17.86
C THR A 21 8.06 -21.09 18.12
N LYS A 22 7.64 -21.76 19.19
CA LYS A 22 8.26 -23.01 19.67
C LYS A 22 7.30 -24.20 19.69
N TYR A 23 6.00 -23.95 19.67
CA TYR A 23 4.97 -24.99 19.69
C TYR A 23 4.18 -24.98 18.38
N PRO A 24 3.82 -26.15 17.83
CA PRO A 24 2.92 -26.24 16.69
C PRO A 24 1.55 -25.63 16.99
N ASP A 25 0.90 -25.14 15.95
CA ASP A 25 -0.40 -24.47 15.99
C ASP A 25 -1.49 -25.32 15.34
N PHE A 26 -2.74 -24.89 15.53
CA PHE A 26 -3.92 -25.52 14.93
C PHE A 26 -4.56 -24.57 13.91
N SER A 27 -4.76 -25.08 12.70
CA SER A 27 -5.42 -24.35 11.60
C SER A 27 -6.50 -25.18 10.94
N ALA A 28 -7.59 -24.55 10.51
CA ALA A 28 -8.66 -25.22 9.78
C ALA A 28 -8.25 -25.59 8.33
N ASP A 29 -7.28 -24.91 7.74
CA ASP A 29 -6.67 -25.26 6.45
C ASP A 29 -5.16 -24.91 6.46
N SER A 30 -4.32 -25.83 6.01
CA SER A 30 -2.87 -25.60 5.90
C SER A 30 -2.49 -24.54 4.88
N ARG A 31 -3.33 -24.33 3.86
CA ARG A 31 -2.96 -23.61 2.64
C ARG A 31 -3.54 -22.21 2.56
N LYS A 32 -4.58 -21.90 3.35
CA LYS A 32 -5.22 -20.59 3.35
C LYS A 32 -5.83 -20.24 4.70
N GLU A 33 -5.96 -18.96 4.97
CA GLU A 33 -6.77 -18.51 6.09
C GLU A 33 -8.23 -18.91 5.88
N THR A 34 -8.86 -19.45 6.92
CA THR A 34 -10.23 -19.98 6.83
C THR A 34 -11.15 -19.18 7.75
N SER A 35 -12.28 -18.75 7.21
CA SER A 35 -13.35 -18.06 7.93
C SER A 35 -14.11 -19.04 8.84
N ILE A 36 -14.08 -18.78 10.14
CA ILE A 36 -14.67 -19.56 11.23
C ILE A 36 -15.93 -18.85 11.71
N PHE A 37 -17.08 -19.47 11.49
CA PHE A 37 -18.37 -18.97 11.91
C PHE A 37 -18.76 -19.48 13.29
N PRO A 38 -19.25 -18.62 14.18
CA PRO A 38 -19.84 -19.05 15.44
C PRO A 38 -20.98 -20.06 15.22
N GLY A 39 -21.00 -21.12 16.04
CA GLY A 39 -21.97 -22.22 15.97
C GLY A 39 -21.68 -23.29 14.91
N GLN A 40 -20.59 -23.16 14.14
CA GLN A 40 -20.14 -24.19 13.20
C GLN A 40 -18.94 -24.97 13.77
N VAL A 41 -18.83 -26.24 13.35
CA VAL A 41 -17.76 -27.14 13.77
C VAL A 41 -16.69 -27.21 12.67
N TYR A 42 -15.44 -26.92 13.01
CA TYR A 42 -14.31 -26.97 12.08
C TYR A 42 -13.31 -28.03 12.51
N PRO A 43 -12.82 -28.89 11.58
CA PRO A 43 -11.64 -29.70 11.84
C PRO A 43 -10.43 -28.77 11.98
N MET A 44 -9.59 -29.02 12.98
CA MET A 44 -8.38 -28.26 13.25
C MET A 44 -7.18 -29.18 13.13
N TYR A 45 -6.28 -28.85 12.22
CA TYR A 45 -5.11 -29.66 11.90
C TYR A 45 -3.87 -29.15 12.63
N TYR A 46 -3.14 -30.08 13.24
CA TYR A 46 -1.88 -29.81 13.93
C TYR A 46 -0.73 -29.55 12.94
N GLN A 47 -0.14 -28.36 12.95
CA GLN A 47 0.87 -27.96 11.96
C GLN A 47 1.96 -27.05 12.54
N SER A 48 3.15 -27.09 11.95
CA SER A 48 4.18 -26.07 12.21
C SER A 48 3.99 -24.94 11.20
N ASN A 49 3.75 -23.72 11.68
CA ASN A 49 3.46 -22.54 10.85
C ASN A 49 2.17 -22.63 10.02
N GLY A 50 1.08 -23.16 10.57
CA GLY A 50 -0.22 -23.17 9.91
C GLY A 50 -0.75 -21.75 9.63
N GLN A 51 -1.61 -21.59 8.62
CA GLN A 51 -2.26 -20.31 8.33
C GLN A 51 -3.17 -19.87 9.49
N ASN A 52 -3.37 -18.57 9.66
CA ASN A 52 -4.31 -18.08 10.68
C ASN A 52 -5.75 -18.50 10.35
N ASN A 53 -6.58 -18.58 11.37
CA ASN A 53 -8.03 -18.66 11.18
C ASN A 53 -8.62 -17.24 11.23
N ARG A 54 -9.82 -17.02 10.69
CA ARG A 54 -10.52 -15.74 10.78
C ARG A 54 -11.84 -15.91 11.49
N LEU A 55 -11.97 -15.36 12.69
CA LEU A 55 -13.21 -15.44 13.43
C LEU A 55 -14.20 -14.41 12.88
N VAL A 56 -15.35 -14.88 12.38
CA VAL A 56 -16.40 -14.01 11.84
C VAL A 56 -17.22 -13.44 12.98
N VAL A 57 -17.12 -12.12 13.17
CA VAL A 57 -17.89 -11.33 14.13
C VAL A 57 -18.90 -10.50 13.35
N THR A 58 -20.18 -10.84 13.44
CA THR A 58 -21.22 -10.21 12.62
C THR A 58 -21.59 -8.80 13.06
N GLU A 59 -21.46 -8.53 14.35
CA GLU A 59 -21.79 -7.25 14.96
C GLU A 59 -20.76 -6.93 16.03
N LYS A 60 -20.36 -5.65 16.10
CA LYS A 60 -19.52 -5.15 17.18
C LYS A 60 -20.23 -5.33 18.53
N GLY A 61 -19.49 -5.76 19.53
CA GLY A 61 -20.03 -5.90 20.87
C GLY A 61 -19.00 -6.39 21.88
N LEU A 62 -19.46 -6.50 23.12
CA LEU A 62 -18.81 -7.33 24.13
C LEU A 62 -19.35 -8.75 23.94
N LEU A 63 -18.44 -9.70 23.71
CA LEU A 63 -18.80 -11.05 23.34
C LEU A 63 -18.18 -12.05 24.33
N ASP A 64 -19.02 -12.96 24.80
CA ASP A 64 -18.58 -14.16 25.50
C ASP A 64 -18.28 -15.24 24.47
N ILE A 65 -16.99 -15.55 24.30
CA ILE A 65 -16.54 -16.58 23.37
C ILE A 65 -16.30 -17.86 24.15
N GLN A 66 -17.02 -18.92 23.78
CA GLN A 66 -16.76 -20.27 24.25
C GLN A 66 -16.15 -21.09 23.13
N VAL A 67 -15.14 -21.89 23.48
CA VAL A 67 -14.45 -22.79 22.55
C VAL A 67 -14.68 -24.19 23.05
N LYS A 68 -15.36 -25.01 22.25
CA LYS A 68 -15.70 -26.40 22.59
C LYS A 68 -15.01 -27.36 21.65
N VAL A 69 -14.23 -28.28 22.21
CA VAL A 69 -13.66 -29.40 21.45
C VAL A 69 -14.73 -30.50 21.34
N THR A 70 -15.20 -30.77 20.14
CA THR A 70 -16.32 -31.69 19.86
C THR A 70 -15.88 -33.08 19.41
N ASN A 71 -14.63 -33.24 18.98
CA ASN A 71 -14.02 -34.55 18.66
C ASN A 71 -12.78 -34.80 19.55
N ALA A 72 -12.67 -36.00 20.13
CA ALA A 72 -11.61 -36.38 21.06
C ALA A 72 -10.30 -36.84 20.39
N ASP A 73 -10.27 -37.00 19.06
CA ASP A 73 -9.02 -37.26 18.35
C ASP A 73 -8.12 -36.00 18.38
N LEU A 74 -7.13 -36.02 19.26
CA LEU A 74 -6.20 -34.90 19.47
C LEU A 74 -5.23 -34.68 18.30
N ALA A 75 -5.14 -35.60 17.33
CA ALA A 75 -4.36 -35.39 16.12
C ALA A 75 -5.09 -34.50 15.10
N ALA A 76 -6.43 -34.42 15.18
CA ALA A 76 -7.28 -33.57 14.36
C ALA A 76 -8.56 -33.17 15.12
N PRO A 77 -8.45 -32.37 16.20
CA PRO A 77 -9.60 -32.00 17.01
C PRO A 77 -10.61 -31.21 16.18
N ALA A 78 -11.89 -31.44 16.41
CA ALA A 78 -12.94 -30.59 15.86
C ALA A 78 -13.31 -29.55 16.91
N ILE A 79 -13.32 -28.27 16.53
CA ILE A 79 -13.60 -27.15 17.44
C ILE A 79 -14.84 -26.41 16.97
N GLU A 80 -15.74 -26.12 17.91
CA GLU A 80 -16.88 -25.23 17.76
C GLU A 80 -16.60 -23.96 18.56
N PHE A 81 -16.71 -22.81 17.90
CA PHE A 81 -16.69 -21.51 18.56
C PHE A 81 -18.14 -21.07 18.73
N THR A 82 -18.55 -20.69 19.94
CA THR A 82 -19.84 -20.00 20.15
C THR A 82 -19.58 -18.61 20.69
N MET A 83 -20.44 -17.67 20.28
CA MET A 83 -20.41 -16.29 20.72
C MET A 83 -21.77 -15.94 21.27
N VAL A 84 -21.79 -15.42 22.49
CA VAL A 84 -22.99 -14.82 23.07
C VAL A 84 -22.70 -13.34 23.23
N ARG A 85 -23.56 -12.51 22.66
CA ARG A 85 -23.46 -11.07 22.82
C ARG A 85 -23.87 -10.72 24.25
N ASP A 86 -23.01 -9.99 24.93
CA ASP A 86 -23.33 -9.39 26.22
C ASP A 86 -23.78 -7.95 25.97
N ASP A 87 -25.09 -7.74 26.09
CA ASP A 87 -25.74 -6.48 25.79
C ASP A 87 -26.14 -5.71 27.06
N PRO A 88 -26.11 -4.37 27.01
CA PRO A 88 -26.68 -3.53 28.05
C PRO A 88 -28.11 -3.95 28.40
N ASN A 89 -28.38 -4.17 29.68
CA ASN A 89 -29.73 -4.45 30.19
C ASN A 89 -30.68 -3.23 30.14
N TYR A 90 -30.16 -2.02 29.84
CA TYR A 90 -30.96 -0.82 29.63
C TYR A 90 -31.00 -0.44 28.15
N SER A 91 -32.21 -0.18 27.63
CA SER A 91 -32.44 0.17 26.22
C SER A 91 -31.97 1.57 25.84
N GLU A 92 -31.70 2.42 26.83
CA GLU A 92 -31.19 3.78 26.64
C GLU A 92 -29.79 3.89 27.25
N SER A 93 -28.89 4.61 26.59
CA SER A 93 -27.58 4.92 27.16
C SER A 93 -27.76 5.71 28.46
N LEU A 94 -27.05 5.30 29.51
CA LEU A 94 -27.05 5.98 30.79
C LEU A 94 -25.97 7.06 30.82
N TYR A 95 -26.26 8.17 31.49
CA TYR A 95 -25.34 9.29 31.66
C TYR A 95 -25.22 9.65 33.13
N LEU A 96 -24.02 9.99 33.55
CA LEU A 96 -23.79 10.70 34.80
C LEU A 96 -24.14 12.17 34.58
N LYS A 97 -25.17 12.67 35.27
CA LYS A 97 -25.65 14.05 35.17
C LYS A 97 -25.52 14.78 36.50
N GLY A 98 -25.40 16.10 36.46
CA GLY A 98 -25.46 17.00 37.60
C GLY A 98 -24.10 17.45 38.16
N ILE A 99 -22.99 16.88 37.69
CA ILE A 99 -21.64 17.36 38.04
C ILE A 99 -21.53 18.85 37.65
N ASP A 100 -21.06 19.67 38.59
CA ASP A 100 -20.98 21.14 38.46
C ASP A 100 -22.28 21.82 37.99
N GLY A 101 -23.43 21.19 38.23
CA GLY A 101 -24.74 21.70 37.84
C GLY A 101 -25.14 21.42 36.39
N ASN A 102 -24.30 20.73 35.60
CA ASN A 102 -24.60 20.39 34.22
C ASN A 102 -25.53 19.16 34.13
N LEU A 103 -26.75 19.36 33.62
CA LEU A 103 -27.74 18.30 33.44
C LEU A 103 -27.82 17.76 32.00
N GLU A 104 -27.03 18.32 31.08
CA GLU A 104 -26.94 17.84 29.71
C GLU A 104 -26.18 16.50 29.63
N PRO A 105 -26.50 15.64 28.65
CA PRO A 105 -25.87 14.33 28.49
C PRO A 105 -24.46 14.45 27.92
N VAL A 106 -23.48 14.73 28.79
CA VAL A 106 -22.06 14.88 28.41
C VAL A 106 -21.15 13.75 28.89
N LEU A 107 -21.57 12.95 29.88
CA LEU A 107 -20.76 11.88 30.49
C LEU A 107 -21.50 10.55 30.41
N GLN A 108 -21.44 9.90 29.24
CA GLN A 108 -22.12 8.62 28.99
C GLN A 108 -21.42 7.45 29.70
N MET A 109 -22.13 6.73 30.56
CA MET A 109 -21.60 5.51 31.16
C MET A 109 -21.37 4.43 30.10
N VAL A 110 -20.15 3.88 30.08
CA VAL A 110 -19.69 2.82 29.18
C VAL A 110 -20.08 1.47 29.76
N TYR A 111 -20.81 0.66 28.99
CA TYR A 111 -21.11 -0.72 29.35
C TYR A 111 -19.84 -1.57 29.32
N GLN A 112 -19.57 -2.33 30.39
CA GLN A 112 -18.36 -3.16 30.54
C GLN A 112 -18.66 -4.68 30.46
N GLY A 113 -19.92 -5.05 30.21
CA GLY A 113 -20.37 -6.43 30.32
C GLY A 113 -20.96 -6.72 31.70
N ASP A 114 -21.57 -7.89 31.85
CA ASP A 114 -22.18 -8.41 33.07
C ASP A 114 -23.13 -7.42 33.77
N LYS A 115 -23.88 -6.62 33.00
CA LYS A 115 -24.79 -5.58 33.51
C LYS A 115 -24.08 -4.49 34.32
N GLN A 116 -22.79 -4.26 34.06
CA GLN A 116 -21.98 -3.23 34.72
C GLN A 116 -21.72 -2.05 33.77
N TYR A 117 -21.84 -0.84 34.30
CA TYR A 117 -21.60 0.41 33.57
C TYR A 117 -20.58 1.25 34.32
N VAL A 118 -19.63 1.82 33.60
CA VAL A 118 -18.56 2.63 34.19
C VAL A 118 -18.45 3.98 33.50
N MET A 119 -18.26 5.01 34.29
CA MET A 119 -17.89 6.36 33.84
C MET A 119 -16.73 6.85 34.70
N VAL A 120 -15.83 7.63 34.11
CA VAL A 120 -14.79 8.34 34.84
C VAL A 120 -14.96 9.83 34.60
N ALA A 121 -15.19 10.56 35.68
CA ALA A 121 -15.40 12.00 35.64
C ALA A 121 -14.40 12.70 36.56
N LYS A 122 -13.98 13.89 36.16
CA LYS A 122 -13.17 14.76 37.03
C LYS A 122 -14.10 15.46 38.02
N LEU A 123 -13.74 15.46 39.31
CA LEU A 123 -14.45 16.21 40.35
C LEU A 123 -13.49 17.17 41.05
N THR A 124 -13.98 18.36 41.37
CA THR A 124 -13.31 19.30 42.27
C THR A 124 -13.53 18.91 43.73
N ALA A 125 -12.65 19.32 44.65
CA ALA A 125 -12.86 19.08 46.07
C ALA A 125 -14.16 19.76 46.55
N GLY A 126 -15.09 19.02 47.15
CA GLY A 126 -16.39 19.55 47.57
C GLY A 126 -17.55 18.54 47.48
N GLU A 127 -18.77 19.07 47.54
CA GLU A 127 -20.01 18.31 47.37
C GLU A 127 -20.57 18.47 45.95
N HIS A 128 -20.88 17.35 45.32
CA HIS A 128 -21.41 17.25 43.96
C HIS A 128 -22.79 16.61 43.98
N LYS A 129 -23.73 17.14 43.20
CA LYS A 129 -25.10 16.63 43.10
C LYS A 129 -25.24 15.82 41.82
N ILE A 130 -25.50 14.51 41.92
CA ILE A 130 -25.50 13.63 40.76
C ILE A 130 -26.79 12.81 40.64
N LYS A 131 -27.12 12.42 39.41
CA LYS A 131 -28.01 11.29 39.11
C LYS A 131 -27.44 10.50 37.95
N ILE A 132 -27.85 9.23 37.83
CA ILE A 132 -27.64 8.48 36.60
C ILE A 132 -28.95 8.48 35.83
N ALA A 133 -28.94 8.95 34.60
CA ALA A 133 -30.15 8.95 33.78
C ALA A 133 -29.83 8.89 32.30
N SER A 134 -30.77 8.37 31.53
CA SER A 134 -30.79 8.47 30.07
C SER A 134 -30.84 9.91 29.58
N ALA A 135 -30.50 10.15 28.30
CA ALA A 135 -30.44 11.49 27.73
C ALA A 135 -31.74 12.28 27.94
N GLN A 136 -32.90 11.66 27.67
CA GLN A 136 -34.23 12.24 27.82
C GLN A 136 -34.88 11.93 29.19
N ASP A 137 -34.11 11.41 30.15
CA ASP A 137 -34.58 11.01 31.48
C ASP A 137 -35.73 9.96 31.46
N GLY A 138 -35.86 9.15 30.40
CA GLY A 138 -36.79 8.02 30.31
C GLY A 138 -36.46 6.88 31.27
N ILE A 139 -35.17 6.63 31.48
CA ILE A 139 -34.61 5.80 32.56
C ILE A 139 -33.80 6.68 33.50
N GLY A 140 -34.03 6.58 34.81
CA GLY A 140 -33.38 7.42 35.82
C GLY A 140 -33.21 6.72 37.16
N PHE A 141 -32.04 6.91 37.76
CA PHE A 141 -31.63 6.39 39.06
C PHE A 141 -31.09 7.51 39.95
N GLY A 142 -31.64 7.59 41.15
CA GLY A 142 -31.31 8.61 42.14
C GLY A 142 -31.31 8.05 43.55
N LEU A 143 -30.82 8.85 44.48
CA LEU A 143 -30.81 8.53 45.91
C LEU A 143 -30.96 9.82 46.70
N ASN A 144 -31.91 9.85 47.63
CA ASN A 144 -31.99 10.94 48.59
C ASN A 144 -31.00 10.70 49.75
N GLY A 145 -29.72 10.96 49.51
CA GLY A 145 -28.67 10.67 50.47
C GLY A 145 -27.26 11.01 49.99
N VAL A 146 -26.28 10.69 50.85
CA VAL A 146 -24.85 10.87 50.58
C VAL A 146 -24.23 9.54 50.13
N ILE A 147 -23.45 9.59 49.07
CA ILE A 147 -22.67 8.47 48.56
C ILE A 147 -21.23 8.61 49.08
N ALA A 148 -20.82 7.65 49.90
CA ALA A 148 -19.45 7.60 50.43
C ALA A 148 -18.53 6.88 49.45
N LEU A 149 -17.29 7.38 49.31
CA LEU A 149 -16.28 6.74 48.47
C LEU A 149 -16.02 5.29 48.89
N ASN A 150 -15.80 4.44 47.90
CA ASN A 150 -15.55 3.00 47.99
C ASN A 150 -16.66 2.17 48.65
N ASN A 151 -17.83 2.78 48.94
CA ASN A 151 -18.97 2.07 49.53
C ASN A 151 -20.11 2.00 48.51
N PRO A 152 -20.43 0.83 47.94
CA PRO A 152 -21.56 0.67 47.03
C PRO A 152 -22.88 1.03 47.70
N VAL A 153 -23.70 1.85 47.04
CA VAL A 153 -25.03 2.24 47.52
C VAL A 153 -26.10 1.77 46.54
N LYS A 154 -27.24 1.31 47.06
CA LYS A 154 -28.38 0.98 46.21
C LYS A 154 -29.04 2.26 45.70
N MET A 155 -29.12 2.39 44.39
CA MET A 155 -29.85 3.46 43.72
C MET A 155 -31.33 3.08 43.60
N GLN A 156 -32.22 4.07 43.58
CA GLN A 156 -33.66 3.87 43.36
C GLN A 156 -34.03 4.33 41.96
N ARG A 157 -34.76 3.47 41.22
CA ARG A 157 -35.37 3.87 39.96
C ARG A 157 -36.42 4.95 40.19
N CYS A 158 -36.30 6.05 39.46
CA CYS A 158 -37.13 7.25 39.61
C CYS A 158 -37.44 7.95 38.28
N ASP A 159 -36.86 7.46 37.17
CA ASP A 159 -37.08 7.98 35.81
C ASP A 159 -36.95 9.51 35.77
N ALA A 160 -37.93 10.23 35.22
CA ALA A 160 -37.89 11.69 35.11
C ALA A 160 -37.97 12.45 36.46
N GLN A 161 -38.29 11.77 37.57
CA GLN A 161 -38.52 12.38 38.89
C GLN A 161 -37.34 12.20 39.86
N CYS A 162 -36.15 11.88 39.36
CA CYS A 162 -35.00 11.58 40.20
C CYS A 162 -34.53 12.75 41.07
N GLN A 163 -34.40 12.48 42.37
CA GLN A 163 -33.66 13.33 43.29
C GLN A 163 -32.14 13.11 43.12
N LEU A 164 -31.38 14.21 43.14
CA LEU A 164 -29.92 14.17 43.01
C LEU A 164 -29.29 13.65 44.32
N ALA A 165 -28.45 12.62 44.20
CA ALA A 165 -27.60 12.12 45.27
C ALA A 165 -26.42 13.07 45.51
N THR A 166 -25.86 13.07 46.71
CA THR A 166 -24.70 13.90 47.05
C THR A 166 -23.45 13.04 47.11
N VAL A 167 -22.45 13.33 46.28
CA VAL A 167 -21.12 12.74 46.37
C VAL A 167 -20.20 13.79 46.98
N ARG A 168 -19.42 13.41 48.00
CA ARG A 168 -18.43 14.30 48.61
C ARG A 168 -17.03 13.77 48.34
N VAL A 169 -16.16 14.64 47.85
CA VAL A 169 -14.76 14.33 47.59
C VAL A 169 -13.85 15.36 48.27
N ASP A 170 -12.77 14.87 48.88
CA ASP A 170 -11.88 15.71 49.69
C ASP A 170 -10.73 16.33 48.88
N GLN A 171 -10.49 15.84 47.65
CA GLN A 171 -9.44 16.30 46.76
C GLN A 171 -9.97 16.40 45.33
N GLU A 172 -9.40 17.31 44.54
CA GLU A 172 -9.64 17.33 43.10
C GLU A 172 -8.96 16.13 42.45
N GLY A 173 -9.67 15.43 41.57
CA GLY A 173 -9.14 14.24 40.90
C GLY A 173 -10.16 13.57 39.98
N TYR A 174 -9.75 12.46 39.37
CA TYR A 174 -10.65 11.61 38.59
C TYR A 174 -11.28 10.56 39.50
N TYR A 175 -12.59 10.37 39.34
CA TYR A 175 -13.38 9.43 40.12
C TYR A 175 -14.13 8.50 39.18
N LYS A 176 -14.07 7.21 39.48
CA LYS A 176 -14.79 6.14 38.79
C LYS A 176 -16.16 5.98 39.41
N PHE A 177 -17.18 5.96 38.57
CA PHE A 177 -18.56 5.65 38.88
C PHE A 177 -18.90 4.30 38.28
N LEU A 178 -18.99 3.26 39.09
CA LEU A 178 -19.40 1.92 38.69
C LEU A 178 -20.86 1.70 39.10
N LEU A 179 -21.74 1.53 38.12
CA LEU A 179 -23.13 1.13 38.32
C LEU A 179 -23.27 -0.36 37.98
N ASP A 180 -23.52 -1.19 39.00
CA ASP A 180 -23.68 -2.64 38.88
C ASP A 180 -25.17 -3.01 38.96
N ALA A 181 -25.72 -3.48 37.84
CA ALA A 181 -27.09 -3.95 37.70
C ALA A 181 -27.19 -5.48 37.63
N SER A 182 -26.10 -6.21 37.89
CA SER A 182 -26.03 -7.69 37.76
C SER A 182 -27.01 -8.42 38.68
N GLN A 183 -27.24 -7.89 39.88
CA GLN A 183 -28.11 -8.50 40.89
C GLN A 183 -29.56 -8.02 40.79
N ASP A 184 -29.79 -6.72 40.53
CA ASP A 184 -31.12 -6.11 40.43
C ASP A 184 -31.09 -4.87 39.53
N GLU A 185 -31.71 -4.97 38.35
CA GLU A 185 -31.73 -3.92 37.33
C GLU A 185 -32.61 -2.71 37.71
N ASN A 186 -33.54 -2.87 38.65
CA ASN A 186 -34.39 -1.78 39.12
C ASN A 186 -33.82 -1.07 40.36
N ALA A 187 -32.81 -1.66 41.00
CA ALA A 187 -32.11 -1.10 42.15
C ALA A 187 -30.59 -1.34 42.06
N PRO A 188 -29.91 -0.82 41.01
CA PRO A 188 -28.50 -1.07 40.80
C PRO A 188 -27.64 -0.48 41.91
N LEU A 189 -26.45 -1.06 42.12
CA LEU A 189 -25.47 -0.58 43.08
C LEU A 189 -24.54 0.42 42.41
N LEU A 190 -24.51 1.67 42.89
CA LEU A 190 -23.53 2.66 42.48
C LEU A 190 -22.37 2.68 43.48
N GLN A 191 -21.15 2.46 43.00
CA GLN A 191 -19.92 2.66 43.75
C GLN A 191 -19.13 3.80 43.12
N VAL A 192 -18.64 4.71 43.97
CA VAL A 192 -17.75 5.80 43.56
C VAL A 192 -16.39 5.59 44.19
N SER A 193 -15.33 5.53 43.39
CA SER A 193 -13.95 5.35 43.86
C SER A 193 -13.02 6.35 43.19
N VAL A 194 -11.82 6.54 43.75
CA VAL A 194 -10.75 7.26 43.02
C VAL A 194 -10.40 6.44 41.78
N ALA A 195 -10.28 7.10 40.62
CA ALA A 195 -9.92 6.44 39.38
C ALA A 195 -8.44 6.01 39.40
N GLY A 196 -8.18 4.76 39.03
CA GLY A 196 -6.82 4.25 38.81
C GLY A 196 -6.32 4.59 37.41
N GLU A 197 -5.05 4.27 37.13
CA GLU A 197 -4.42 4.51 35.82
C GLU A 197 -5.17 3.80 34.67
N GLY A 198 -5.71 2.60 34.93
CA GLY A 198 -6.53 1.85 33.97
C GLY A 198 -7.96 2.38 33.76
N ASP A 199 -8.44 3.31 34.58
CA ASP A 199 -9.78 3.88 34.46
C ASP A 199 -9.80 5.10 33.52
N LEU A 200 -8.66 5.76 33.29
CA LEU A 200 -8.54 7.01 32.53
C LEU A 200 -8.92 6.89 31.04
N GLY A 201 -9.09 5.68 30.51
CA GLY A 201 -9.59 5.45 29.14
C GLY A 201 -11.08 5.82 28.93
N MET A 202 -11.86 5.99 30.00
CA MET A 202 -13.32 6.25 29.93
C MET A 202 -13.70 7.74 30.06
N ILE A 203 -12.75 8.65 29.86
CA ILE A 203 -12.94 10.10 30.00
C ILE A 203 -13.63 10.65 28.74
N ASN A 204 -14.58 11.59 28.89
CA ASN A 204 -15.03 12.40 27.76
C ASN A 204 -13.86 13.29 27.30
N PRO A 205 -13.28 13.06 26.11
CA PRO A 205 -12.06 13.74 25.70
C PRO A 205 -12.29 15.22 25.34
N HIS A 206 -13.55 15.65 25.27
CA HIS A 206 -13.94 17.02 24.98
C HIS A 206 -14.29 17.82 26.24
N GLU A 207 -14.27 17.20 27.42
CA GLU A 207 -14.59 17.88 28.69
C GLU A 207 -13.61 19.03 28.97
N GLY A 208 -14.15 20.22 29.26
CA GLY A 208 -13.36 21.40 29.56
C GLY A 208 -12.68 22.06 28.35
N HIS A 209 -13.01 21.65 27.13
CA HIS A 209 -12.52 22.30 25.91
C HIS A 209 -13.36 23.55 25.56
N GLU A 210 -12.70 24.61 25.10
CA GLU A 210 -13.32 25.90 24.77
C GLU A 210 -14.27 25.82 23.57
N LEU A 211 -13.85 25.14 22.49
CA LEU A 211 -14.66 24.98 21.29
C LEU A 211 -14.84 23.49 20.99
N ILE A 212 -16.08 23.12 20.64
CA ILE A 212 -16.46 21.77 20.23
C ILE A 212 -17.28 21.89 18.95
N GLU A 213 -16.93 21.09 17.94
CA GLU A 213 -17.57 21.10 16.64
C GLU A 213 -17.86 19.68 16.17
N LYS A 214 -19.07 19.45 15.65
CA LYS A 214 -19.51 18.16 15.11
C LYS A 214 -19.56 18.23 13.59
N ARG A 215 -19.14 17.15 12.95
CA ARG A 215 -19.23 16.93 11.51
C ARG A 215 -19.96 15.64 11.23
N GLU A 216 -21.03 15.77 10.46
CA GLU A 216 -21.85 14.66 10.02
C GLU A 216 -21.38 14.20 8.63
N TYR A 217 -21.29 12.88 8.47
CA TYR A 217 -20.86 12.21 7.25
C TYR A 217 -21.88 11.16 6.87
N GLU A 218 -22.58 11.37 5.77
CA GLU A 218 -23.46 10.35 5.19
C GLU A 218 -22.66 9.09 4.86
N THR A 219 -23.21 7.92 5.16
CA THR A 219 -22.61 6.63 4.82
C THR A 219 -23.19 6.05 3.53
N TYR A 220 -22.63 4.93 3.07
CA TYR A 220 -23.18 4.19 1.93
C TYR A 220 -24.56 3.57 2.21
N LYS A 221 -24.97 3.52 3.49
CA LYS A 221 -26.30 3.06 3.89
C LYS A 221 -27.23 4.29 3.90
N PRO A 222 -28.29 4.32 3.08
CA PRO A 222 -29.19 5.48 3.01
C PRO A 222 -29.79 5.84 4.38
N GLY A 223 -29.69 7.12 4.76
CA GLY A 223 -30.23 7.65 6.02
C GLY A 223 -29.41 7.30 7.27
N VAL A 224 -28.21 6.75 7.10
CA VAL A 224 -27.26 6.51 8.19
C VAL A 224 -26.11 7.49 8.07
N THR A 225 -25.91 8.25 9.15
CA THR A 225 -24.90 9.31 9.25
C THR A 225 -23.94 8.98 10.39
N GLU A 226 -22.64 9.07 10.14
CA GLU A 226 -21.61 9.01 11.17
C GLU A 226 -21.20 10.43 11.59
N THR A 227 -20.90 10.63 12.86
CA THR A 227 -20.48 11.91 13.42
C THR A 227 -19.03 11.84 13.90
N ALA A 228 -18.19 12.73 13.39
CA ALA A 228 -16.90 13.04 14.01
C ALA A 228 -17.01 14.32 14.84
N THR A 229 -16.59 14.28 16.10
CA THR A 229 -16.56 15.44 17.00
C THR A 229 -15.13 15.88 17.21
N PHE A 230 -14.85 17.16 17.05
CA PHE A 230 -13.55 17.79 17.26
C PHE A 230 -13.68 18.82 18.36
N SER A 231 -12.64 19.00 19.17
CA SER A 231 -12.58 20.10 20.11
C SER A 231 -11.16 20.60 20.32
N VAL A 232 -11.03 21.86 20.70
CA VAL A 232 -9.76 22.48 21.09
C VAL A 232 -9.85 22.95 22.53
N LYS A 233 -8.82 22.66 23.31
CA LYS A 233 -8.81 23.01 24.74
C LYS A 233 -8.92 24.50 24.97
N GLN A 234 -8.05 25.26 24.29
CA GLN A 234 -8.05 26.72 24.28
C GLN A 234 -7.64 27.20 22.89
N ALA A 235 -8.53 27.93 22.20
CA ALA A 235 -8.36 28.32 20.80
C ALA A 235 -7.31 29.42 20.60
N SER A 236 -7.05 30.19 21.67
CA SER A 236 -6.05 31.27 21.73
C SER A 236 -4.62 30.79 21.99
N ASP A 237 -4.43 29.50 22.32
CA ASP A 237 -3.10 28.95 22.55
C ASP A 237 -2.26 28.98 21.26
N GLU A 238 -0.97 29.26 21.43
CA GLU A 238 -0.02 29.20 20.31
C GLU A 238 0.09 27.78 19.73
N TYR A 239 0.09 26.78 20.61
CA TYR A 239 0.14 25.35 20.30
C TYR A 239 -1.08 24.65 20.86
N ARG A 240 -2.07 24.44 20.00
CA ARG A 240 -3.39 23.95 20.38
C ARG A 240 -3.35 22.46 20.74
N SER A 241 -4.06 22.11 21.80
CA SER A 241 -4.40 20.73 22.13
C SER A 241 -5.80 20.40 21.62
N TYR A 242 -5.91 19.30 20.90
CA TYR A 242 -7.14 18.83 20.26
C TYR A 242 -7.60 17.50 20.83
N ALA A 243 -8.90 17.28 20.77
CA ALA A 243 -9.52 15.98 20.92
C ALA A 243 -10.43 15.69 19.72
N GLN A 244 -10.47 14.45 19.30
CA GLN A 244 -11.30 13.98 18.19
C GLN A 244 -11.96 12.66 18.56
N SER A 245 -13.27 12.53 18.34
CA SER A 245 -14.02 11.28 18.54
C SER A 245 -14.92 10.99 17.34
N THR A 246 -15.33 9.72 17.20
CA THR A 246 -16.16 9.27 16.07
C THR A 246 -17.25 8.30 16.54
N THR A 247 -18.40 8.32 15.86
CA THR A 247 -19.42 7.26 15.98
C THR A 247 -19.14 6.09 15.06
N GLN A 248 -18.31 6.28 14.02
CA GLN A 248 -17.98 5.22 13.08
C GLN A 248 -17.28 4.07 13.81
N GLU A 249 -17.61 2.86 13.41
CA GLU A 249 -16.88 1.69 13.83
C GLU A 249 -15.43 1.73 13.30
N LEU A 250 -14.48 1.81 14.23
CA LEU A 250 -13.06 1.69 13.92
C LEU A 250 -12.72 0.25 13.57
N ARG A 251 -11.71 0.08 12.71
CA ARG A 251 -11.22 -1.25 12.33
C ARG A 251 -10.67 -2.03 13.51
N ASP A 252 -9.65 -1.48 14.15
CA ASP A 252 -8.96 -2.15 15.26
C ASP A 252 -9.70 -1.82 16.57
N PRO A 253 -9.82 -2.76 17.53
CA PRO A 253 -10.44 -2.48 18.82
C PRO A 253 -9.69 -1.38 19.56
N GLY A 254 -10.42 -0.42 20.13
CA GLY A 254 -9.80 0.68 20.85
C GLY A 254 -10.82 1.70 21.35
N GLU A 255 -10.30 2.84 21.78
CA GLU A 255 -11.09 4.02 22.09
C GLU A 255 -11.63 4.63 20.80
N ASN A 256 -12.86 5.11 20.84
CA ASN A 256 -13.47 5.85 19.74
C ASN A 256 -13.09 7.34 19.76
N PHE A 257 -11.95 7.66 20.37
CA PHE A 257 -11.38 9.00 20.39
C PHE A 257 -9.84 8.98 20.40
N THR A 258 -9.26 10.12 20.08
CA THR A 258 -7.83 10.40 20.18
C THR A 258 -7.61 11.85 20.64
N THR A 259 -6.46 12.12 21.23
CA THR A 259 -6.03 13.47 21.61
C THR A 259 -4.61 13.71 21.10
N TYR A 260 -4.35 14.93 20.66
CA TYR A 260 -3.06 15.30 20.07
C TYR A 260 -2.82 16.80 20.25
N GLN A 261 -1.56 17.22 20.13
CA GLN A 261 -1.15 18.60 20.35
C GLN A 261 -0.17 19.04 19.26
N GLU A 262 -0.32 20.29 18.83
CA GLU A 262 0.66 20.95 17.96
C GLU A 262 2.02 21.08 18.66
N GLN A 263 3.10 20.93 17.90
CA GLN A 263 4.46 20.98 18.45
C GLN A 263 5.21 22.21 17.92
N SER A 264 6.17 22.71 18.70
CA SER A 264 6.91 23.93 18.37
C SER A 264 7.86 23.82 17.19
N ASP A 265 8.29 22.60 16.88
CA ASP A 265 9.23 22.28 15.81
C ASP A 265 8.56 21.74 14.54
N LEU A 266 7.23 21.71 14.49
CA LEU A 266 6.44 21.33 13.33
C LEU A 266 5.54 22.50 12.89
N PRO A 267 5.16 22.57 11.59
CA PRO A 267 4.29 23.62 11.12
C PRO A 267 2.89 23.51 11.72
N ARG A 268 2.21 24.65 11.84
CA ARG A 268 0.83 24.75 12.35
C ARG A 268 -0.05 25.52 11.39
N LEU A 269 -1.28 25.05 11.26
CA LEU A 269 -2.27 25.62 10.36
C LEU A 269 -3.28 26.48 11.12
N ARG A 270 -3.60 27.65 10.57
CA ARG A 270 -4.67 28.53 11.01
C ARG A 270 -5.52 28.85 9.78
N SER A 271 -6.40 27.93 9.40
CA SER A 271 -7.25 28.04 8.21
C SER A 271 -8.47 28.92 8.44
N GLY A 272 -8.90 29.06 9.70
CA GLY A 272 -10.21 29.64 10.06
C GLY A 272 -11.29 28.60 10.37
N ASN A 273 -10.99 27.31 10.20
CA ASN A 273 -11.83 26.19 10.57
C ASN A 273 -11.09 25.24 11.53
N MET A 274 -11.64 25.00 12.73
CA MET A 274 -10.98 24.19 13.75
C MET A 274 -10.80 22.73 13.29
N VAL A 275 -11.77 22.18 12.56
CA VAL A 275 -11.71 20.78 12.09
C VAL A 275 -10.55 20.59 11.11
N PHE A 276 -10.41 21.50 10.15
CA PHE A 276 -9.34 21.45 9.15
C PHE A 276 -7.95 21.60 9.81
N ASP A 277 -7.82 22.53 10.77
CA ASP A 277 -6.60 22.71 11.57
C ASP A 277 -6.26 21.46 12.39
N ALA A 278 -7.28 20.85 13.04
CA ALA A 278 -7.12 19.67 13.88
C ALA A 278 -6.64 18.46 13.08
N LEU A 279 -7.21 18.20 11.90
CA LEU A 279 -6.79 17.07 11.07
C LEU A 279 -5.36 17.22 10.54
N PHE A 280 -4.91 18.45 10.23
CA PHE A 280 -3.50 18.71 9.91
C PHE A 280 -2.58 18.44 11.12
N ALA A 281 -3.00 18.85 12.32
CA ALA A 281 -2.27 18.57 13.56
C ALA A 281 -2.23 17.05 13.89
N LEU A 282 -3.28 16.29 13.56
CA LEU A 282 -3.29 14.83 13.67
C LEU A 282 -2.23 14.20 12.77
N ALA A 283 -2.12 14.61 11.51
CA ALA A 283 -1.10 14.09 10.60
C ALA A 283 0.33 14.42 11.09
N ALA A 284 0.56 15.63 11.60
CA ALA A 284 1.83 16.01 12.20
C ALA A 284 2.15 15.20 13.47
N HIS A 285 1.13 14.91 14.29
CA HIS A 285 1.26 14.03 15.46
C HIS A 285 1.67 12.61 15.06
N GLU A 286 1.05 12.03 14.03
CA GLU A 286 1.36 10.68 13.57
C GLU A 286 2.71 10.59 12.86
N MET A 287 3.14 11.65 12.18
CA MET A 287 4.53 11.77 11.69
C MET A 287 5.51 11.65 12.86
N ARG A 288 5.23 12.29 14.01
CA ARG A 288 6.06 12.15 15.20
C ARG A 288 6.02 10.73 15.77
N GLN A 289 4.85 10.09 15.81
CA GLN A 289 4.76 8.70 16.27
C GLN A 289 5.57 7.75 15.40
N ASN A 290 5.64 8.00 14.08
CA ASN A 290 6.47 7.24 13.17
C ASN A 290 7.96 7.65 13.20
N SER A 291 8.33 8.69 13.95
CA SER A 291 9.71 9.15 14.10
C SER A 291 10.39 8.43 15.27
N VAL A 292 11.12 7.36 14.97
CA VAL A 292 11.68 6.45 15.99
C VAL A 292 13.21 6.53 16.07
N ALA A 293 13.78 6.16 17.22
CA ALA A 293 15.23 6.01 17.39
C ALA A 293 15.73 4.59 17.06
N GLN A 294 14.80 3.66 16.88
CA GLN A 294 15.07 2.26 16.58
C GLN A 294 13.92 1.67 15.76
N VAL A 295 14.26 0.82 14.80
CA VAL A 295 13.29 0.06 13.99
C VAL A 295 13.33 -1.42 14.35
N LYS A 296 12.27 -2.15 14.03
CA LYS A 296 12.11 -3.57 14.33
C LYS A 296 11.26 -4.26 13.27
N ASP A 297 11.69 -5.44 12.84
CA ASP A 297 10.90 -6.30 11.96
C ASP A 297 11.07 -7.77 12.35
N GLY A 298 10.04 -8.59 12.14
CA GLY A 298 10.12 -10.02 12.42
C GLY A 298 11.10 -10.78 11.51
N SER A 299 11.39 -10.26 10.33
CA SER A 299 12.26 -10.88 9.32
C SER A 299 13.73 -10.48 9.45
N TYR A 300 14.03 -9.44 10.24
CA TYR A 300 15.38 -8.90 10.39
C TYR A 300 15.84 -8.91 11.84
N ASN A 301 17.14 -9.14 12.05
CA ASN A 301 17.82 -9.07 13.35
C ASN A 301 17.13 -9.90 14.46
N GLY A 302 16.52 -11.04 14.10
CA GLY A 302 15.77 -11.88 15.05
C GLY A 302 14.62 -11.15 15.77
N GLY A 303 14.05 -10.09 15.17
CA GLY A 303 13.03 -9.25 15.81
C GLY A 303 13.57 -8.33 16.90
N GLN A 304 14.89 -8.20 17.04
CA GLN A 304 15.50 -7.24 17.97
C GLN A 304 15.58 -5.86 17.33
N ALA A 305 15.52 -4.83 18.18
CA ALA A 305 15.59 -3.44 17.74
C ALA A 305 16.92 -3.12 17.03
N ILE A 306 16.85 -2.33 15.97
CA ILE A 306 17.97 -1.84 15.17
C ILE A 306 18.03 -0.32 15.35
N PRO A 307 19.08 0.25 15.96
CA PRO A 307 19.22 1.70 16.11
C PRO A 307 19.20 2.41 14.76
N CYS A 308 18.29 3.37 14.61
CA CYS A 308 18.08 4.14 13.39
C CYS A 308 17.22 5.35 13.76
N ASP A 309 17.78 6.57 13.70
CA ASP A 309 17.00 7.80 13.80
C ASP A 309 16.24 8.02 12.50
N CYS A 310 15.17 7.26 12.34
CA CYS A 310 14.50 6.98 11.08
C CYS A 310 12.98 7.10 11.21
N PHE A 311 12.29 7.12 10.08
CA PHE A 311 10.86 6.85 10.01
C PHE A 311 10.59 5.35 9.98
N GLU A 312 9.74 4.86 10.89
CA GLU A 312 9.07 3.57 10.73
C GLU A 312 7.83 3.73 9.82
N THR A 313 7.46 2.65 9.15
CA THR A 313 6.38 2.67 8.15
C THR A 313 4.98 2.87 8.75
N GLY A 314 4.71 2.45 9.97
CA GLY A 314 3.43 2.72 10.62
C GLY A 314 3.12 1.83 11.82
N ALA A 315 1.90 1.93 12.35
CA ALA A 315 1.47 1.21 13.55
C ALA A 315 1.61 -0.32 13.46
N LYS A 316 1.48 -0.91 12.27
CA LYS A 316 1.66 -2.36 12.04
C LYS A 316 3.05 -2.72 11.51
N TRP A 317 3.82 -1.74 11.06
CA TRP A 317 5.05 -1.93 10.30
C TRP A 317 6.18 -1.10 10.91
N HIS A 318 6.91 -1.69 11.86
CA HIS A 318 7.93 -0.99 12.65
C HIS A 318 9.32 -0.90 11.97
N TYR A 319 9.39 -1.05 10.65
CA TYR A 319 10.64 -1.09 9.87
C TYR A 319 10.73 0.06 8.85
N VAL A 320 11.88 0.18 8.17
CA VAL A 320 12.07 1.08 7.02
C VAL A 320 11.94 0.28 5.73
N TRP A 321 10.80 0.42 5.07
CA TRP A 321 10.53 -0.18 3.76
C TRP A 321 10.81 0.86 2.65
N THR A 322 11.48 0.45 1.56
CA THR A 322 11.98 1.34 0.50
C THR A 322 10.85 2.12 -0.13
N ARG A 323 9.79 1.46 -0.61
CA ARG A 323 8.64 2.13 -1.24
C ARG A 323 7.96 3.10 -0.28
N ASP A 324 7.69 2.61 0.92
CA ASP A 324 6.97 3.32 1.97
C ASP A 324 7.61 4.64 2.33
N LEU A 325 8.89 4.58 2.64
CA LEU A 325 9.70 5.74 2.93
C LEU A 325 9.70 6.70 1.74
N SER A 326 9.90 6.18 0.54
CA SER A 326 10.14 7.00 -0.66
C SER A 326 8.93 7.85 -1.02
N TYR A 327 7.76 7.24 -1.10
CA TYR A 327 6.52 7.96 -1.42
C TYR A 327 6.12 8.93 -0.30
N ALA A 328 6.26 8.53 0.98
CA ALA A 328 5.97 9.42 2.10
C ALA A 328 6.91 10.65 2.13
N THR A 329 8.19 10.42 1.83
CA THR A 329 9.21 11.48 1.76
C THR A 329 8.92 12.47 0.65
N ASP A 330 8.55 11.99 -0.55
CA ASP A 330 8.15 12.84 -1.67
C ASP A 330 6.86 13.63 -1.40
N LEU A 331 5.86 12.99 -0.79
CA LEU A 331 4.56 13.63 -0.51
C LEU A 331 4.64 14.74 0.54
N GLY A 332 5.48 14.62 1.56
CA GLY A 332 5.61 15.70 2.54
C GLY A 332 6.71 15.54 3.59
N LEU A 333 7.11 14.31 3.93
CA LEU A 333 8.01 14.13 5.07
C LEU A 333 9.43 14.66 4.82
N GLY A 334 9.90 14.61 3.57
CA GLY A 334 11.25 15.03 3.19
C GLY A 334 11.54 16.50 3.45
N VAL A 335 10.51 17.36 3.48
CA VAL A 335 10.68 18.79 3.80
C VAL A 335 10.44 19.12 5.27
N LEU A 336 9.71 18.26 5.99
CA LEU A 336 9.33 18.51 7.39
C LEU A 336 10.36 17.98 8.39
N ASP A 337 11.00 16.84 8.08
CA ASP A 337 12.17 16.33 8.84
C ASP A 337 13.21 15.76 7.85
N PRO A 338 13.95 16.64 7.14
CA PRO A 338 14.90 16.23 6.10
C PRO A 338 16.06 15.38 6.63
N LEU A 339 16.47 15.58 7.90
CA LEU A 339 17.56 14.83 8.49
C LEU A 339 17.17 13.37 8.76
N ARG A 340 15.97 13.15 9.31
CA ARG A 340 15.43 11.80 9.52
C ARG A 340 15.14 11.10 8.19
N ALA A 341 14.56 11.82 7.23
CA ALA A 341 14.33 11.29 5.89
C ALA A 341 15.65 10.85 5.22
N ARG A 342 16.72 11.65 5.32
CA ARG A 342 18.06 11.26 4.87
C ARG A 342 18.56 9.98 5.58
N ASN A 343 18.48 9.92 6.91
CA ASN A 343 18.93 8.74 7.67
C ASN A 343 18.18 7.48 7.22
N SER A 344 16.86 7.58 7.05
CA SER A 344 16.03 6.50 6.52
C SER A 344 16.43 6.09 5.11
N LEU A 345 16.74 7.03 4.22
CA LEU A 345 17.18 6.72 2.85
C LEU A 345 18.57 6.06 2.84
N GLN A 346 19.49 6.52 3.68
CA GLN A 346 20.81 5.92 3.87
C GLN A 346 20.72 4.49 4.43
N PHE A 347 19.75 4.23 5.31
CA PHE A 347 19.46 2.88 5.80
C PHE A 347 19.06 1.91 4.66
N LYS A 348 18.57 2.45 3.53
CA LYS A 348 18.24 1.68 2.32
C LYS A 348 19.35 1.63 1.27
N LEU A 349 20.57 2.00 1.62
CA LEU A 349 21.77 1.80 0.82
C LEU A 349 22.63 0.69 1.44
N SER A 350 23.15 -0.21 0.61
CA SER A 350 23.96 -1.33 1.10
C SER A 350 25.15 -1.66 0.20
N ASP A 351 26.32 -1.83 0.82
CA ASP A 351 27.45 -2.51 0.20
C ASP A 351 27.15 -4.00 -0.03
N PHE A 352 27.86 -4.60 -0.98
CA PHE A 352 27.99 -6.06 -1.04
C PHE A 352 28.71 -6.62 0.20
N ARG A 353 28.35 -7.86 0.59
CA ARG A 353 29.06 -8.61 1.63
C ARG A 353 30.55 -8.73 1.29
N ALA A 354 31.40 -8.56 2.30
CA ALA A 354 32.84 -8.41 2.10
C ALA A 354 33.48 -9.64 1.44
N GLU A 355 33.00 -10.83 1.81
CA GLU A 355 33.45 -12.12 1.30
C GLU A 355 33.09 -12.37 -0.16
N LEU A 356 32.08 -11.69 -0.72
CA LEU A 356 31.65 -11.89 -2.11
C LEU A 356 32.27 -10.90 -3.10
N LYS A 357 32.88 -9.80 -2.63
CA LYS A 357 33.32 -8.69 -3.52
C LYS A 357 34.29 -9.13 -4.62
N SER A 358 35.21 -10.05 -4.34
CA SER A 358 36.17 -10.56 -5.33
C SER A 358 35.58 -11.58 -6.31
N GLU A 359 34.39 -12.10 -6.00
CA GLU A 359 33.71 -13.15 -6.77
C GLU A 359 32.58 -12.58 -7.65
N LEU A 360 32.25 -11.29 -7.50
CA LEU A 360 31.27 -10.62 -8.34
C LEU A 360 31.73 -10.59 -9.80
N ASP A 361 30.79 -10.85 -10.71
CA ASP A 361 30.97 -10.62 -12.15
C ASP A 361 31.47 -9.19 -12.38
N ASN A 362 32.47 -9.04 -13.26
CA ASN A 362 33.12 -7.75 -13.53
C ASN A 362 32.18 -6.72 -14.20
N LEU A 363 31.01 -7.15 -14.66
CA LEU A 363 29.93 -6.27 -15.12
C LEU A 363 29.16 -5.61 -13.96
N ILE A 364 29.24 -6.14 -12.74
CA ILE A 364 28.52 -5.60 -11.59
C ILE A 364 29.25 -4.36 -11.06
N PRO A 365 28.59 -3.19 -11.02
CA PRO A 365 29.16 -2.00 -10.40
C PRO A 365 29.50 -2.26 -8.93
N GLN A 366 30.73 -1.92 -8.55
CA GLN A 366 31.18 -2.01 -7.16
C GLN A 366 30.63 -0.83 -6.36
N GLY A 367 30.35 -1.06 -5.08
CA GLY A 367 29.90 -0.03 -4.15
C GLY A 367 28.47 -0.28 -3.69
N ARG A 368 27.85 0.78 -3.15
CA ARG A 368 26.51 0.69 -2.56
C ARG A 368 25.43 0.55 -3.62
N GLN A 369 24.42 -0.25 -3.29
CA GLN A 369 23.22 -0.51 -4.08
C GLN A 369 21.99 -0.05 -3.28
N ILE A 370 20.95 0.40 -3.97
CA ILE A 370 19.64 0.63 -3.35
C ILE A 370 19.02 -0.74 -3.04
N ILE A 371 18.54 -0.90 -1.81
CA ILE A 371 17.94 -2.16 -1.33
C ILE A 371 16.52 -2.28 -1.89
N GLN A 372 16.24 -3.41 -2.54
CA GLN A 372 14.87 -3.89 -2.67
C GLN A 372 14.55 -4.78 -1.45
N ASP A 373 13.40 -4.54 -0.84
CA ASP A 373 12.95 -5.32 0.30
C ASP A 373 12.54 -6.74 -0.06
N THR A 374 12.42 -7.61 0.95
CA THR A 374 11.84 -8.96 0.82
C THR A 374 10.49 -8.90 0.09
N GLY A 375 10.28 -9.75 -0.93
CA GLY A 375 9.11 -9.60 -1.81
C GLY A 375 8.94 -10.71 -2.84
N THR A 376 8.13 -10.44 -3.87
CA THR A 376 7.70 -11.39 -4.89
C THR A 376 8.86 -12.17 -5.50
N GLY A 377 8.78 -13.50 -5.47
CA GLY A 377 9.74 -14.38 -6.12
C GLY A 377 11.16 -14.34 -5.54
N GLY A 378 11.35 -13.76 -4.34
CA GLY A 378 12.68 -13.51 -3.80
C GLY A 378 13.22 -12.12 -4.12
N SER A 379 12.32 -11.15 -4.32
CA SER A 379 12.61 -9.72 -4.49
C SER A 379 13.27 -9.40 -5.85
N TRP A 380 14.26 -8.51 -5.88
CA TRP A 380 14.94 -8.11 -7.10
C TRP A 380 15.64 -9.30 -7.77
N PRO A 381 15.62 -9.39 -9.12
CA PRO A 381 15.05 -8.44 -10.09
C PRO A 381 13.60 -8.71 -10.56
N ILE A 382 12.74 -9.36 -9.75
CA ILE A 382 11.28 -9.33 -10.02
C ILE A 382 10.73 -7.97 -9.63
N SER A 383 11.12 -7.49 -8.46
CA SER A 383 10.79 -6.16 -7.95
C SER A 383 11.95 -5.21 -8.28
N THR A 384 11.78 -4.38 -9.30
CA THR A 384 12.75 -3.39 -9.79
C THR A 384 12.36 -1.96 -9.42
N ASP A 385 11.23 -1.81 -8.73
CA ASP A 385 10.64 -0.59 -8.19
C ASP A 385 11.42 0.03 -7.01
N ARG A 386 12.53 -0.58 -6.57
CA ARG A 386 13.51 0.05 -5.66
C ARG A 386 13.94 1.44 -6.13
N MET A 387 13.82 1.73 -7.42
CA MET A 387 14.04 3.06 -7.99
C MET A 387 13.08 4.14 -7.49
N SER A 388 11.96 3.77 -6.85
CA SER A 388 11.12 4.71 -6.10
C SER A 388 11.90 5.53 -5.07
N TRP A 389 13.01 4.98 -4.54
CA TRP A 389 13.98 5.68 -3.68
C TRP A 389 14.44 7.03 -4.24
N ALA A 390 14.54 7.16 -5.57
CA ALA A 390 14.91 8.41 -6.22
C ALA A 390 13.93 9.56 -5.94
N LEU A 391 12.63 9.28 -5.83
CA LEU A 391 11.60 10.29 -5.53
C LEU A 391 11.86 10.93 -4.15
N GLY A 392 12.08 10.08 -3.14
CA GLY A 392 12.40 10.53 -1.79
C GLY A 392 13.75 11.26 -1.72
N ALA A 393 14.78 10.72 -2.38
CA ALA A 393 16.12 11.30 -2.38
C ALA A 393 16.17 12.69 -3.03
N GLU A 394 15.45 12.89 -4.14
CA GLU A 394 15.32 14.21 -4.78
C GLU A 394 14.72 15.23 -3.79
N ARG A 395 13.62 14.87 -3.12
CA ARG A 395 12.95 15.75 -2.17
C ARG A 395 13.85 16.12 -0.99
N VAL A 396 14.60 15.15 -0.48
CA VAL A 396 15.52 15.34 0.66
C VAL A 396 16.72 16.19 0.26
N LEU A 397 17.34 15.94 -0.90
CA LEU A 397 18.46 16.76 -1.38
C LEU A 397 18.08 18.24 -1.53
N ALA A 398 16.86 18.53 -1.96
CA ALA A 398 16.37 19.90 -2.03
C ALA A 398 16.19 20.54 -0.64
N ALA A 399 15.77 19.76 0.35
CA ALA A 399 15.44 20.25 1.70
C ALA A 399 16.62 20.32 2.68
N LEU A 400 17.67 19.52 2.48
CA LEU A 400 18.82 19.46 3.39
C LEU A 400 19.60 20.78 3.44
N PRO A 401 20.11 21.18 4.62
CA PRO A 401 21.14 22.23 4.73
C PRO A 401 22.42 21.86 3.96
N ASP A 402 23.17 22.85 3.50
CA ASP A 402 24.32 22.68 2.60
C ASP A 402 25.35 21.65 3.06
N ALA A 403 25.70 21.63 4.35
CA ALA A 403 26.67 20.69 4.91
C ALA A 403 26.18 19.23 4.80
N GLU A 404 24.91 19.01 5.13
CA GLU A 404 24.28 17.69 5.10
C GLU A 404 24.00 17.23 3.68
N ARG A 405 23.58 18.16 2.81
CA ARG A 405 23.41 17.91 1.36
C ARG A 405 24.73 17.50 0.73
N SER A 406 25.80 18.25 1.02
CA SER A 406 27.14 18.00 0.46
C SER A 406 27.70 16.65 0.90
N ALA A 407 27.36 16.17 2.11
CA ALA A 407 27.72 14.83 2.57
C ALA A 407 26.88 13.72 1.92
N PHE A 408 25.59 13.97 1.69
CA PHE A 408 24.66 12.97 1.15
C PHE A 408 24.70 12.84 -0.38
N LEU A 409 24.99 13.93 -1.09
CA LEU A 409 24.98 13.98 -2.56
C LEU A 409 25.86 12.89 -3.23
N PRO A 410 27.11 12.63 -2.78
CA PRO A 410 27.92 11.55 -3.35
C PRO A 410 27.34 10.15 -3.09
N GLU A 411 26.69 9.94 -1.95
CA GLU A 411 26.06 8.65 -1.62
C GLU A 411 24.81 8.39 -2.46
N VAL A 412 24.03 9.45 -2.72
CA VAL A 412 22.90 9.42 -3.66
C VAL A 412 23.40 9.05 -5.05
N PHE A 413 24.48 9.68 -5.51
CA PHE A 413 25.05 9.38 -6.82
C PHE A 413 25.51 7.93 -6.92
N GLU A 414 26.34 7.47 -5.97
CA GLU A 414 26.86 6.10 -5.95
C GLU A 414 25.71 5.08 -5.93
N GLY A 415 24.74 5.26 -5.03
CA GLY A 415 23.59 4.37 -4.91
C GLY A 415 22.78 4.30 -6.21
N LEU A 416 22.49 5.44 -6.83
CA LEU A 416 21.73 5.49 -8.08
C LEU A 416 22.52 4.93 -9.27
N SER A 417 23.76 5.38 -9.49
CA SER A 417 24.55 4.95 -10.66
C SER A 417 24.76 3.44 -10.64
N ASN A 418 25.10 2.88 -9.49
CA ASN A 418 25.34 1.45 -9.35
C ASN A 418 24.06 0.62 -9.51
N THR A 419 22.93 1.13 -9.01
CA THR A 419 21.61 0.48 -9.15
C THR A 419 21.14 0.53 -10.60
N ILE A 420 21.25 1.68 -11.26
CA ILE A 420 20.86 1.90 -12.66
C ILE A 420 21.63 0.97 -13.59
N GLU A 421 22.94 0.89 -13.44
CA GLU A 421 23.80 0.06 -14.31
C GLU A 421 23.53 -1.43 -14.08
N SER A 422 23.26 -1.86 -12.84
CA SER A 422 22.81 -3.23 -12.56
C SER A 422 21.43 -3.54 -13.15
N ASP A 423 20.45 -2.66 -13.00
CA ASP A 423 19.10 -2.85 -13.55
C ASP A 423 19.11 -2.83 -15.08
N ARG A 424 20.03 -2.06 -15.69
CA ARG A 424 20.26 -2.06 -17.13
C ARG A 424 20.72 -3.43 -17.65
N LEU A 425 21.37 -4.24 -16.83
CA LEU A 425 21.78 -5.60 -17.18
C LEU A 425 20.68 -6.64 -16.92
N ALA A 426 19.98 -6.52 -15.79
CA ALA A 426 19.09 -7.57 -15.28
C ALA A 426 17.61 -7.40 -15.67
N ALA A 427 17.18 -6.17 -15.96
CA ALA A 427 15.77 -5.82 -16.11
C ALA A 427 15.43 -4.97 -17.36
N PHE A 428 16.41 -4.35 -18.01
CA PHE A 428 16.14 -3.56 -19.22
C PHE A 428 15.95 -4.46 -20.46
N ASP A 429 14.81 -4.33 -21.12
CA ASP A 429 14.51 -4.98 -22.39
C ASP A 429 14.87 -4.05 -23.55
N SER A 430 15.99 -4.32 -24.22
CA SER A 430 16.42 -3.52 -25.36
C SER A 430 15.50 -3.62 -26.58
N ALA A 431 14.60 -4.60 -26.64
CA ALA A 431 13.69 -4.77 -27.77
C ALA A 431 12.62 -3.67 -27.83
N ASP A 432 12.18 -3.17 -26.68
CA ASP A 432 11.17 -2.11 -26.58
C ASP A 432 11.62 -0.89 -25.74
N GLY A 433 12.78 -0.95 -25.09
CA GLY A 433 13.36 0.17 -24.36
C GLY A 433 12.71 0.40 -22.99
N LEU A 434 12.09 -0.62 -22.42
CA LEU A 434 11.43 -0.57 -21.11
C LEU A 434 12.11 -1.50 -20.10
N TYR A 435 11.83 -1.29 -18.82
CA TYR A 435 12.24 -2.16 -17.73
C TYR A 435 11.12 -3.16 -17.41
N VAL A 436 11.51 -4.42 -17.21
CA VAL A 436 10.62 -5.47 -16.68
C VAL A 436 10.57 -5.41 -15.15
N GLY A 437 9.49 -5.93 -14.58
CA GLY A 437 9.30 -6.05 -13.15
C GLY A 437 7.85 -5.87 -12.72
N GLU A 438 7.59 -6.09 -11.43
CA GLU A 438 6.25 -6.01 -10.87
C GLU A 438 5.70 -4.56 -10.79
N GLN A 439 4.41 -4.41 -10.50
CA GLN A 439 3.78 -3.12 -10.23
C GLN A 439 4.15 -2.62 -8.82
N SER A 440 5.04 -1.63 -8.71
CA SER A 440 5.48 -0.93 -7.47
C SER A 440 4.75 -1.30 -6.16
N PHE A 441 3.83 -0.46 -5.65
CA PHE A 441 3.12 -0.74 -4.39
C PHE A 441 1.97 -1.74 -4.55
N LEU A 442 1.59 -2.09 -5.78
CA LEU A 442 0.57 -3.11 -6.09
C LEU A 442 1.21 -4.51 -6.07
N ASP A 443 1.99 -4.77 -5.03
CA ASP A 443 2.88 -5.92 -4.85
C ASP A 443 2.14 -7.21 -4.42
N TRP A 444 0.89 -7.09 -3.98
CA TRP A 444 0.01 -8.24 -3.79
C TRP A 444 -0.53 -8.69 -5.15
N ARG A 445 0.31 -9.38 -5.92
CA ARG A 445 0.03 -9.85 -7.28
C ARG A 445 -1.34 -10.50 -7.48
N ASP A 446 -1.88 -11.23 -6.51
CA ASP A 446 -3.22 -11.84 -6.61
C ASP A 446 -4.33 -10.78 -6.78
N GLN A 447 -4.09 -9.54 -6.36
CA GLN A 447 -5.04 -8.42 -6.42
C GLN A 447 -5.06 -7.70 -7.78
N THR A 448 -3.97 -7.74 -8.55
CA THR A 448 -3.76 -6.84 -9.70
C THR A 448 -3.22 -7.52 -10.94
N TYR A 449 -2.87 -8.80 -10.85
CA TYR A 449 -2.45 -9.62 -11.97
C TYR A 449 -3.45 -10.75 -12.29
N ALA A 450 -3.26 -11.42 -13.43
CA ALA A 450 -4.04 -12.61 -13.82
C ALA A 450 -3.88 -13.76 -12.82
N LYS A 451 -4.93 -14.56 -12.57
CA LYS A 451 -4.90 -15.65 -11.56
C LYS A 451 -3.81 -16.69 -11.86
N TRP A 452 -3.52 -16.95 -13.13
CA TRP A 452 -2.53 -17.95 -13.54
C TRP A 452 -1.07 -17.53 -13.29
N ILE A 453 -0.78 -16.23 -13.25
CA ILE A 453 0.60 -15.72 -13.22
C ILE A 453 1.19 -15.77 -11.80
N THR A 454 0.33 -15.79 -10.78
CA THR A 454 0.75 -15.74 -9.38
C THR A 454 1.36 -17.04 -8.87
N ALA A 455 1.18 -18.13 -9.65
CA ALA A 455 1.85 -19.43 -9.49
C ALA A 455 3.08 -19.60 -10.43
N ASP A 456 3.41 -18.59 -11.24
CA ASP A 456 4.46 -18.63 -12.26
C ASP A 456 5.18 -17.27 -12.36
N ILE A 457 5.89 -16.90 -11.29
CA ILE A 457 6.44 -15.55 -11.06
C ILE A 457 7.42 -15.10 -12.14
N ALA A 458 8.06 -16.01 -12.88
CA ALA A 458 8.90 -15.62 -14.00
C ALA A 458 8.12 -14.77 -15.01
N HIS A 459 6.81 -14.98 -15.14
CA HIS A 459 5.95 -14.14 -15.98
C HIS A 459 5.71 -12.75 -15.42
N ILE A 460 5.69 -12.55 -14.10
CA ILE A 460 5.71 -11.21 -13.49
C ILE A 460 7.05 -10.52 -13.80
N GLY A 461 8.17 -11.25 -13.65
CA GLY A 461 9.50 -10.76 -14.05
C GLY A 461 9.66 -10.51 -15.55
N MET A 462 8.73 -10.95 -16.39
CA MET A 462 8.65 -10.62 -17.82
C MET A 462 7.67 -9.48 -18.13
N SER A 463 6.81 -9.14 -17.17
CA SER A 463 5.82 -8.07 -17.30
C SER A 463 6.49 -6.71 -17.17
N LYS A 464 5.83 -5.65 -17.65
CA LYS A 464 6.32 -4.28 -17.53
C LYS A 464 5.21 -3.43 -16.96
N SER A 465 5.45 -2.79 -15.82
CA SER A 465 4.48 -1.92 -15.18
C SER A 465 4.79 -0.43 -15.42
N LEU A 466 3.74 0.38 -15.50
CA LEU A 466 3.86 1.82 -15.71
C LEU A 466 4.61 2.47 -14.56
N SER A 467 4.15 2.28 -13.33
CA SER A 467 4.73 2.90 -12.13
C SER A 467 6.22 2.58 -11.96
N THR A 468 6.65 1.34 -12.19
CA THR A 468 8.07 0.95 -12.14
C THR A 468 8.88 1.63 -13.24
N ASN A 469 8.39 1.68 -14.48
CA ASN A 469 9.09 2.40 -15.55
C ASN A 469 9.17 3.92 -15.31
N VAL A 470 8.14 4.53 -14.71
CA VAL A 470 8.19 5.95 -14.31
C VAL A 470 9.23 6.18 -13.21
N THR A 471 9.36 5.28 -12.23
CA THR A 471 10.41 5.42 -11.19
C THR A 471 11.81 5.21 -11.74
N HIS A 472 12.02 4.30 -12.71
CA HIS A 472 13.30 4.22 -13.45
C HIS A 472 13.61 5.52 -14.19
N TYR A 473 12.61 6.13 -14.85
CA TYR A 473 12.78 7.42 -15.52
C TYR A 473 13.20 8.52 -14.54
N GLN A 474 12.54 8.62 -13.39
CA GLN A 474 12.89 9.59 -12.35
C GLN A 474 14.29 9.33 -11.76
N GLY A 475 14.65 8.07 -11.55
CA GLY A 475 16.00 7.69 -11.13
C GLY A 475 17.08 8.11 -12.11
N LEU A 476 16.85 7.94 -13.42
CA LEU A 476 17.77 8.39 -14.47
C LEU A 476 17.92 9.91 -14.49
N LEU A 477 16.84 10.67 -14.33
CA LEU A 477 16.88 12.13 -14.26
C LEU A 477 17.67 12.62 -13.03
N LEU A 478 17.39 12.07 -11.86
CA LEU A 478 18.10 12.41 -10.63
C LEU A 478 19.59 12.06 -10.74
N ALA A 479 19.92 10.86 -11.23
CA ALA A 479 21.30 10.45 -11.43
C ALA A 479 22.03 11.36 -12.43
N ALA A 480 21.37 11.77 -13.52
CA ALA A 480 21.95 12.68 -14.50
C ALA A 480 22.27 14.06 -13.90
N ARG A 481 21.32 14.61 -13.12
CA ARG A 481 21.52 15.90 -12.45
C ARG A 481 22.68 15.84 -11.45
N VAL A 482 22.64 14.86 -10.54
CA VAL A 482 23.66 14.71 -9.50
C VAL A 482 25.04 14.40 -10.11
N ALA A 483 25.10 13.61 -11.19
CA ALA A 483 26.34 13.40 -11.95
C ALA A 483 26.93 14.73 -12.43
N GLY A 484 26.10 15.61 -13.01
CA GLY A 484 26.54 16.93 -13.46
C GLY A 484 27.05 17.82 -12.33
N GLU A 485 26.36 17.84 -11.18
CA GLU A 485 26.81 18.57 -9.98
C GLU A 485 28.18 18.09 -9.47
N LEU A 486 28.46 16.79 -9.59
CA LEU A 486 29.73 16.17 -9.18
C LEU A 486 30.81 16.22 -10.27
N GLY A 487 30.53 16.83 -11.43
CA GLY A 487 31.49 16.94 -12.54
C GLY A 487 31.66 15.68 -13.39
N HIS A 488 30.69 14.77 -13.37
CA HIS A 488 30.64 13.54 -14.17
C HIS A 488 29.83 13.74 -15.46
N ASP A 489 30.24 14.69 -16.30
CA ASP A 489 29.48 15.15 -17.48
C ASP A 489 29.12 14.03 -18.49
N GLU A 490 30.00 13.03 -18.67
CA GLU A 490 29.74 11.89 -19.55
C GLU A 490 28.59 11.01 -19.03
N LEU A 491 28.55 10.76 -17.72
CA LEU A 491 27.48 10.00 -17.07
C LEU A 491 26.18 10.81 -17.04
N ALA A 492 26.27 12.11 -16.77
CA ALA A 492 25.13 13.01 -16.85
C ALA A 492 24.47 12.98 -18.24
N SER A 493 25.28 13.04 -19.30
CA SER A 493 24.80 12.96 -20.69
C SER A 493 24.17 11.60 -21.01
N ARG A 494 24.80 10.50 -20.57
CA ARG A 494 24.30 9.13 -20.78
C ARG A 494 22.94 8.91 -20.10
N TYR A 495 22.82 9.27 -18.83
CA TYR A 495 21.58 9.07 -18.07
C TYR A 495 20.45 9.96 -18.58
N ASN A 496 20.74 11.20 -19.00
CA ASN A 496 19.75 12.04 -19.69
C ASN A 496 19.28 11.43 -21.01
N GLN A 497 20.19 10.86 -21.81
CA GLN A 497 19.83 10.18 -23.05
C GLN A 497 18.92 8.98 -22.76
N TRP A 498 19.29 8.12 -21.82
CA TRP A 498 18.47 6.96 -21.44
C TRP A 498 17.11 7.37 -20.87
N ALA A 499 17.03 8.45 -20.09
CA ALA A 499 15.75 8.99 -19.61
C ALA A 499 14.86 9.45 -20.77
N GLY A 500 15.42 10.16 -21.75
CA GLY A 500 14.70 10.59 -22.95
C GLY A 500 14.17 9.42 -23.78
N GLU A 501 15.00 8.40 -23.99
CA GLU A 501 14.61 7.15 -24.68
C GLU A 501 13.50 6.41 -23.93
N LEU A 502 13.61 6.30 -22.61
CA LEU A 502 12.61 5.63 -21.76
C LEU A 502 11.27 6.36 -21.77
N LYS A 503 11.26 7.70 -21.68
CA LYS A 503 10.03 8.50 -21.79
C LYS A 503 9.28 8.24 -23.10
N LEU A 504 10.02 8.14 -24.22
CA LEU A 504 9.44 7.82 -25.52
C LEU A 504 8.92 6.38 -25.58
N ALA A 505 9.64 5.44 -24.96
CA ALA A 505 9.21 4.04 -24.87
C ALA A 505 7.92 3.90 -24.05
N ILE A 506 7.82 4.58 -22.89
CA ILE A 506 6.63 4.57 -22.04
C ILE A 506 5.42 5.11 -22.81
N ASN A 507 5.57 6.27 -23.46
CA ASN A 507 4.50 6.88 -24.26
C ASN A 507 4.04 5.99 -25.41
N ARG A 508 4.97 5.29 -26.08
CA ARG A 508 4.63 4.40 -27.18
C ARG A 508 3.90 3.13 -26.72
N ALA A 509 4.29 2.57 -25.59
CA ALA A 509 3.89 1.23 -25.20
C ALA A 509 2.67 1.19 -24.27
N PHE A 510 2.56 2.15 -23.35
CA PHE A 510 1.49 2.15 -22.34
C PHE A 510 0.28 3.01 -22.73
N TRP A 511 0.44 4.05 -23.57
CA TRP A 511 -0.69 4.93 -23.91
C TRP A 511 -1.75 4.23 -24.76
N LEU A 512 -2.97 4.11 -24.21
CA LEU A 512 -4.13 3.57 -24.91
C LEU A 512 -4.96 4.72 -25.48
N ALA A 513 -4.84 4.94 -26.80
CA ALA A 513 -5.43 6.11 -27.46
C ALA A 513 -6.97 6.11 -27.49
N ASP A 514 -7.61 4.96 -27.34
CA ASP A 514 -9.06 4.78 -27.22
C ASP A 514 -9.57 5.11 -25.82
N GLU A 515 -8.83 4.70 -24.78
CA GLU A 515 -9.16 4.96 -23.37
C GLU A 515 -8.67 6.33 -22.86
N LYS A 516 -7.72 6.94 -23.58
CA LYS A 516 -7.02 8.20 -23.20
C LYS A 516 -6.34 8.13 -21.85
N MET A 517 -5.78 6.97 -21.55
CA MET A 517 -5.11 6.62 -20.31
C MET A 517 -3.92 5.71 -20.60
N TYR A 518 -2.98 5.63 -19.67
CA TYR A 518 -1.89 4.67 -19.75
C TYR A 518 -2.32 3.34 -19.14
N ALA A 519 -2.11 2.24 -19.86
CA ALA A 519 -2.16 0.91 -19.27
C ALA A 519 -1.21 0.83 -18.06
N SER A 520 -1.66 0.16 -17.01
CA SER A 520 -0.87 -0.10 -15.81
C SER A 520 0.19 -1.17 -16.05
N LEU A 521 -0.07 -2.10 -16.97
CA LEU A 521 0.73 -3.31 -17.18
C LEU A 521 0.78 -3.69 -18.67
N ILE A 522 1.96 -4.13 -19.12
CA ILE A 522 2.17 -4.94 -20.32
C ILE A 522 2.44 -6.38 -19.89
N ASN A 523 1.70 -7.34 -20.46
CA ASN A 523 1.52 -8.66 -19.86
C ASN A 523 2.82 -9.46 -19.67
N THR A 524 3.49 -9.91 -20.74
CA THR A 524 4.69 -10.76 -20.63
C THR A 524 5.52 -10.73 -21.92
N SER A 525 6.69 -11.36 -21.95
CA SER A 525 7.57 -11.35 -23.13
C SER A 525 7.00 -12.10 -24.34
N THR A 526 6.07 -13.04 -24.11
CA THR A 526 5.33 -13.81 -25.12
C THR A 526 3.98 -13.19 -25.47
N ASP A 527 3.59 -12.11 -24.79
CA ASP A 527 2.42 -11.29 -25.07
C ASP A 527 2.71 -9.85 -24.63
N GLN A 528 3.30 -9.08 -25.55
CA GLN A 528 3.74 -7.70 -25.29
C GLN A 528 2.62 -6.66 -25.47
N SER A 529 1.36 -7.09 -25.46
CA SER A 529 0.22 -6.17 -25.52
C SER A 529 0.01 -5.49 -24.16
N PRO A 530 -0.36 -4.19 -24.15
CA PRO A 530 -0.82 -3.52 -22.93
C PRO A 530 -2.16 -4.09 -22.49
N ALA A 531 -2.32 -4.34 -21.19
CA ALA A 531 -3.58 -4.74 -20.60
C ALA A 531 -4.48 -3.50 -20.38
N TYR A 532 -5.79 -3.64 -20.60
CA TYR A 532 -6.78 -2.59 -20.34
C TYR A 532 -7.11 -2.50 -18.84
N LYS A 533 -6.06 -2.23 -18.07
CA LYS A 533 -6.03 -2.11 -16.62
C LYS A 533 -5.33 -0.81 -16.29
N PHE A 534 -5.84 -0.06 -15.34
CA PHE A 534 -5.40 1.29 -15.02
C PHE A 534 -5.17 1.40 -13.52
N ASP A 535 -4.11 2.11 -13.11
CA ASP A 535 -3.84 2.37 -11.71
C ASP A 535 -3.56 3.86 -11.48
N LEU A 536 -4.18 4.43 -10.44
CA LEU A 536 -4.13 5.87 -10.21
C LEU A 536 -2.72 6.36 -9.90
N LEU A 537 -1.90 5.55 -9.22
CA LEU A 537 -0.53 5.96 -8.89
C LEU A 537 0.31 6.10 -10.16
N GLY A 538 0.31 5.10 -11.03
CA GLY A 538 1.03 5.10 -12.31
C GLY A 538 0.63 6.27 -13.19
N GLU A 539 -0.68 6.53 -13.32
CA GLU A 539 -1.23 7.68 -14.04
C GLU A 539 -0.75 9.02 -13.46
N SER A 540 -0.87 9.17 -12.13
CA SER A 540 -0.45 10.39 -11.43
C SER A 540 1.06 10.62 -11.56
N LEU A 541 1.87 9.57 -11.43
CA LEU A 541 3.32 9.66 -11.59
C LEU A 541 3.71 10.01 -13.04
N ALA A 542 3.02 9.47 -14.05
CA ALA A 542 3.27 9.81 -15.45
C ALA A 542 3.00 11.30 -15.73
N ILE A 543 1.95 11.87 -15.13
CA ILE A 543 1.65 13.30 -15.19
C ILE A 543 2.72 14.11 -14.46
N LEU A 544 3.01 13.77 -13.20
CA LEU A 544 3.93 14.54 -12.35
C LEU A 544 5.38 14.48 -12.85
N ALA A 545 5.78 13.40 -13.51
CA ALA A 545 7.08 13.24 -14.17
C ALA A 545 7.16 13.95 -15.54
N GLY A 546 6.04 14.51 -16.03
CA GLY A 546 5.94 15.12 -17.35
C GLY A 546 6.10 14.12 -18.50
N ILE A 547 5.80 12.84 -18.26
CA ILE A 547 5.73 11.80 -19.32
C ILE A 547 4.48 12.03 -20.15
N ALA A 548 3.35 12.23 -19.48
CA ALA A 548 2.12 12.72 -20.10
C ALA A 548 2.30 14.20 -20.45
N ASP A 549 1.93 14.59 -21.66
CA ASP A 549 1.78 16.01 -21.99
C ASP A 549 0.53 16.63 -21.33
N GLU A 550 0.38 17.94 -21.43
CA GLU A 550 -0.73 18.66 -20.79
C GLU A 550 -2.10 18.16 -21.26
N ALA A 551 -2.25 17.80 -22.54
CA ALA A 551 -3.51 17.32 -23.08
C ALA A 551 -3.83 15.92 -22.57
N GLN A 552 -2.83 15.03 -22.57
CA GLN A 552 -2.95 13.70 -21.98
C GLN A 552 -3.30 13.79 -20.49
N ALA A 553 -2.62 14.65 -19.73
CA ALA A 553 -2.85 14.82 -18.31
C ALA A 553 -4.31 15.25 -18.00
N LYS A 554 -4.87 16.18 -18.76
CA LYS A 554 -6.27 16.60 -18.64
C LYS A 554 -7.25 15.47 -18.93
N GLU A 555 -6.99 14.66 -19.97
CA GLU A 555 -7.82 13.51 -20.32
C GLU A 555 -7.75 12.42 -19.25
N ILE A 556 -6.55 12.07 -18.76
CA ILE A 556 -6.37 11.07 -17.70
C ILE A 556 -7.16 11.46 -16.45
N ILE A 557 -6.97 12.68 -15.96
CA ILE A 557 -7.60 13.15 -14.71
C ILE A 557 -9.13 13.19 -14.82
N SER A 558 -9.68 13.65 -15.94
CA SER A 558 -11.13 13.71 -16.14
C SER A 558 -11.79 12.33 -16.36
N ARG A 559 -11.02 11.31 -16.79
CA ARG A 559 -11.53 9.98 -17.16
C ARG A 559 -11.28 8.88 -16.14
N TYR A 560 -10.28 9.02 -15.27
CA TYR A 560 -10.05 8.00 -14.26
C TYR A 560 -11.29 7.88 -13.35
N PRO A 561 -11.81 6.67 -13.10
CA PRO A 561 -13.08 6.50 -12.41
C PRO A 561 -12.99 6.89 -10.94
N MET A 562 -14.00 7.62 -10.48
CA MET A 562 -14.12 8.11 -9.10
C MET A 562 -15.38 7.53 -8.46
N GLY A 563 -15.23 6.95 -7.27
CA GLY A 563 -16.35 6.50 -6.44
C GLY A 563 -16.86 7.64 -5.55
N PRO A 564 -17.96 7.43 -4.81
CA PRO A 564 -18.55 8.45 -3.94
C PRO A 564 -17.61 8.92 -2.82
N TYR A 565 -16.64 8.09 -2.41
CA TYR A 565 -15.72 8.38 -1.30
C TYR A 565 -14.25 8.54 -1.73
N GLY A 566 -13.95 8.46 -3.02
CA GLY A 566 -12.59 8.55 -3.56
C GLY A 566 -12.36 7.65 -4.78
N ALA A 567 -11.13 7.68 -5.28
CA ALA A 567 -10.70 6.85 -6.41
C ALA A 567 -10.32 5.43 -5.96
N PRO A 568 -10.58 4.39 -6.76
CA PRO A 568 -9.94 3.11 -6.56
C PRO A 568 -8.48 3.20 -6.98
N VAL A 569 -7.59 2.48 -6.31
CA VAL A 569 -6.17 2.43 -6.73
C VAL A 569 -5.95 1.65 -8.03
N TYR A 570 -6.87 0.75 -8.38
CA TYR A 570 -6.83 -0.11 -9.56
C TYR A 570 -8.21 -0.21 -10.20
N PHE A 571 -8.30 -0.19 -11.53
CA PHE A 571 -9.57 -0.31 -12.26
C PHE A 571 -9.38 -1.00 -13.63
N PRO A 572 -10.38 -1.75 -14.15
CA PRO A 572 -11.57 -2.24 -13.44
C PRO A 572 -11.20 -3.27 -12.35
N GLN A 573 -12.11 -3.44 -11.38
CA GLN A 573 -11.93 -4.36 -10.26
C GLN A 573 -11.86 -5.81 -10.73
N GLN A 574 -10.99 -6.59 -10.11
CA GLN A 574 -10.89 -8.04 -10.33
C GLN A 574 -12.05 -8.75 -9.63
N PRO A 575 -12.67 -9.75 -10.27
CA PRO A 575 -13.66 -10.60 -9.62
C PRO A 575 -13.01 -11.54 -8.59
N ASP A 576 -13.82 -12.03 -7.64
CA ASP A 576 -13.43 -13.04 -6.64
C ASP A 576 -12.23 -12.67 -5.76
N MET A 577 -12.03 -11.38 -5.48
CA MET A 577 -10.87 -10.90 -4.75
C MET A 577 -11.30 -10.05 -3.54
N PRO A 578 -10.77 -10.32 -2.32
CA PRO A 578 -11.05 -9.48 -1.17
C PRO A 578 -10.51 -8.07 -1.36
N VAL A 579 -11.07 -7.14 -0.60
CA VAL A 579 -10.64 -5.74 -0.60
C VAL A 579 -9.21 -5.65 -0.04
N TYR A 580 -8.30 -5.03 -0.80
CA TYR A 580 -6.99 -4.57 -0.33
C TYR A 580 -6.34 -3.57 -1.29
N HIS A 581 -5.77 -4.04 -2.40
CA HIS A 581 -5.40 -3.19 -3.54
C HIS A 581 -6.58 -3.13 -4.51
N ASN A 582 -7.16 -4.29 -4.80
CA ASN A 582 -8.44 -4.35 -5.47
C ASN A 582 -9.53 -3.77 -4.55
N ARG A 583 -10.42 -2.96 -5.13
CA ARG A 583 -11.58 -2.32 -4.47
C ARG A 583 -11.24 -1.38 -3.30
N ALA A 584 -10.06 -0.77 -3.29
CA ALA A 584 -9.67 0.10 -2.20
C ALA A 584 -9.30 1.52 -2.64
N ILE A 585 -9.58 2.46 -1.75
CA ILE A 585 -8.96 3.79 -1.70
C ILE A 585 -7.71 3.69 -0.83
N TRP A 586 -6.58 4.20 -1.31
CA TRP A 586 -5.38 4.41 -0.49
C TRP A 586 -5.11 5.92 -0.41
N PRO A 587 -5.11 6.53 0.78
CA PRO A 587 -4.98 7.98 0.94
C PRO A 587 -3.72 8.56 0.27
N PHE A 588 -2.58 7.88 0.33
CA PHE A 588 -1.36 8.38 -0.33
C PHE A 588 -1.50 8.41 -1.88
N VAL A 589 -2.23 7.46 -2.47
CA VAL A 589 -2.52 7.45 -3.91
C VAL A 589 -3.49 8.57 -4.26
N SER A 590 -4.51 8.80 -3.42
CA SER A 590 -5.38 9.98 -3.52
C SER A 590 -4.59 11.29 -3.45
N ALA A 591 -3.53 11.36 -2.64
CA ALA A 591 -2.67 12.54 -2.57
C ALA A 591 -1.84 12.76 -3.85
N TYR A 592 -1.36 11.69 -4.49
CA TYR A 592 -0.74 11.79 -5.83
C TYR A 592 -1.75 12.22 -6.90
N GLY A 593 -2.95 11.64 -6.90
CA GLY A 593 -4.06 12.04 -7.78
C GLY A 593 -4.44 13.51 -7.60
N LEU A 594 -4.50 13.98 -6.35
CA LEU A 594 -4.69 15.39 -5.99
C LEU A 594 -3.59 16.28 -6.58
N LYS A 595 -2.31 15.92 -6.42
CA LYS A 595 -1.19 16.70 -6.98
C LYS A 595 -1.28 16.80 -8.51
N ALA A 596 -1.62 15.70 -9.18
CA ALA A 596 -1.79 15.66 -10.63
C ALA A 596 -3.01 16.48 -11.09
N ALA A 597 -4.15 16.37 -10.40
CA ALA A 597 -5.35 17.13 -10.70
C ALA A 597 -5.16 18.65 -10.49
N ALA A 598 -4.47 19.05 -9.43
CA ALA A 598 -4.11 20.45 -9.17
C ALA A 598 -3.14 21.01 -10.23
N MET A 599 -2.22 20.18 -10.75
CA MET A 599 -1.31 20.57 -11.84
C MET A 599 -2.07 20.96 -13.12
N VAL A 600 -3.16 20.25 -13.44
CA VAL A 600 -4.03 20.54 -14.60
C VAL A 600 -5.27 21.37 -14.24
N GLN A 601 -5.37 21.82 -12.99
CA GLN A 601 -6.45 22.68 -12.48
C GLN A 601 -7.86 22.07 -12.60
N ASN A 602 -7.99 20.74 -12.54
CA ASN A 602 -9.31 20.08 -12.54
C ASN A 602 -9.94 20.17 -11.15
N VAL A 603 -10.91 21.06 -10.98
CA VAL A 603 -11.52 21.40 -9.69
C VAL A 603 -12.31 20.23 -9.13
N ALA A 604 -13.10 19.56 -9.97
CA ALA A 604 -13.96 18.47 -9.52
C ALA A 604 -13.15 17.29 -8.93
N VAL A 605 -12.04 16.92 -9.56
CA VAL A 605 -11.20 15.82 -9.07
C VAL A 605 -10.39 16.23 -7.83
N VAL A 606 -9.93 17.48 -7.77
CA VAL A 606 -9.26 18.04 -6.58
C VAL A 606 -10.20 17.97 -5.37
N ASP A 607 -11.44 18.45 -5.51
CA ASP A 607 -12.42 18.48 -4.42
C ASP A 607 -12.72 17.06 -3.90
N HIS A 608 -12.93 16.10 -4.80
CA HIS A 608 -13.18 14.71 -4.43
C HIS A 608 -12.00 14.05 -3.69
N HIS A 609 -10.75 14.34 -4.07
CA HIS A 609 -9.60 13.81 -3.33
C HIS A 609 -9.43 14.47 -1.95
N ILE A 610 -9.67 15.78 -1.83
CA ILE A 610 -9.66 16.48 -0.54
C ILE A 610 -10.71 15.88 0.39
N ASP A 611 -11.93 15.68 -0.09
CA ASP A 611 -13.01 15.07 0.69
C ASP A 611 -12.67 13.65 1.12
N SER A 612 -12.06 12.85 0.23
CA SER A 612 -11.61 11.48 0.53
C SER A 612 -10.58 11.45 1.66
N LEU A 613 -9.56 12.31 1.57
CA LEU A 613 -8.49 12.43 2.58
C LEU A 613 -9.05 12.91 3.93
N MET A 614 -9.86 13.97 3.91
CA MET A 614 -10.47 14.54 5.13
C MET A 614 -11.42 13.56 5.80
N ARG A 615 -12.33 12.95 5.05
CA ARG A 615 -13.30 11.97 5.56
C ARG A 615 -12.58 10.79 6.19
N GLY A 616 -11.58 10.23 5.49
CA GLY A 616 -10.79 9.10 5.98
C GLY A 616 -10.15 9.38 7.33
N ALA A 617 -9.46 10.51 7.46
CA ALA A 617 -8.83 10.92 8.72
C ALA A 617 -9.84 11.30 9.82
N ALA A 618 -10.95 11.94 9.46
CA ALA A 618 -11.98 12.36 10.40
C ALA A 618 -12.70 11.18 11.06
N LEU A 619 -13.19 10.23 10.26
CA LEU A 619 -14.02 9.13 10.75
C LEU A 619 -13.21 8.00 11.38
N ASN A 620 -11.92 7.87 11.03
CA ASN A 620 -11.06 6.81 11.56
C ASN A 620 -10.05 7.29 12.61
N LEU A 621 -10.08 8.58 12.95
CA LEU A 621 -9.20 9.19 13.95
C LEU A 621 -7.70 9.08 13.63
N SER A 622 -7.35 8.80 12.38
CA SER A 622 -6.00 8.46 11.97
C SER A 622 -5.82 8.52 10.45
N ASN A 623 -4.60 8.79 9.98
CA ASN A 623 -4.25 8.66 8.57
C ASN A 623 -3.98 7.19 8.21
N MET A 624 -5.09 6.46 8.01
CA MET A 624 -5.11 5.03 7.71
C MET A 624 -4.47 4.66 6.37
N GLU A 625 -4.04 3.41 6.27
CA GLU A 625 -3.41 2.84 5.08
C GLU A 625 -4.40 2.75 3.89
N ASN A 626 -5.61 2.24 4.12
CA ASN A 626 -6.60 2.05 3.06
C ASN A 626 -8.05 2.01 3.56
N LEU A 627 -9.01 2.09 2.64
CA LEU A 627 -10.47 2.04 2.89
C LEU A 627 -11.15 1.30 1.73
N GLU A 628 -12.32 0.69 1.93
CA GLU A 628 -13.09 0.13 0.82
C GLU A 628 -13.66 1.23 -0.08
N TRP A 629 -13.53 1.06 -1.39
CA TRP A 629 -13.71 2.12 -2.38
C TRP A 629 -15.11 2.72 -2.45
N LEU A 630 -16.16 1.89 -2.46
CA LEU A 630 -17.53 2.35 -2.67
C LEU A 630 -18.25 2.69 -1.37
N SER A 631 -17.73 2.28 -0.21
CA SER A 631 -18.33 2.51 1.11
C SER A 631 -17.55 3.47 1.99
N GLY A 632 -16.26 3.67 1.72
CA GLY A 632 -15.34 4.43 2.58
C GLY A 632 -15.07 3.77 3.94
N GLN A 633 -15.48 2.51 4.13
CA GLN A 633 -15.35 1.82 5.41
C GLN A 633 -13.91 1.29 5.60
N PRO A 634 -13.37 1.33 6.84
CA PRO A 634 -12.07 0.78 7.15
C PRO A 634 -12.08 -0.76 7.27
N SER A 635 -13.28 -1.35 7.24
CA SER A 635 -13.58 -2.77 7.08
C SER A 635 -15.04 -2.93 6.62
N LEU A 636 -15.25 -3.26 5.34
CA LEU A 636 -16.55 -3.61 4.79
C LEU A 636 -16.77 -5.14 4.88
N MET A 637 -17.76 -5.52 5.69
CA MET A 637 -18.11 -6.91 5.91
C MET A 637 -19.14 -7.41 4.89
N ASP A 638 -18.82 -8.52 4.22
CA ASP A 638 -19.72 -9.25 3.33
C ASP A 638 -20.08 -10.60 3.96
N LEU A 639 -21.27 -10.69 4.55
CA LEU A 639 -21.78 -11.93 5.15
C LEU A 639 -22.16 -13.00 4.12
N THR A 640 -22.40 -12.60 2.87
CA THR A 640 -22.77 -13.51 1.78
C THR A 640 -21.55 -14.10 1.10
N HIS A 641 -20.47 -13.32 1.00
CA HIS A 641 -19.16 -13.73 0.50
C HIS A 641 -18.06 -13.33 1.49
N PRO A 642 -17.92 -14.06 2.62
CA PRO A 642 -16.99 -13.71 3.69
C PRO A 642 -15.55 -13.52 3.20
N ASP A 643 -15.11 -14.39 2.29
CA ASP A 643 -13.77 -14.37 1.71
C ASP A 643 -13.49 -13.11 0.86
N LEU A 644 -14.51 -12.27 0.57
CA LEU A 644 -14.38 -10.99 -0.14
C LEU A 644 -14.39 -9.76 0.78
N THR A 645 -14.54 -9.96 2.10
CA THR A 645 -14.51 -8.89 3.11
C THR A 645 -13.13 -8.23 3.17
N GLY A 646 -13.10 -6.92 3.42
CA GLY A 646 -11.87 -6.20 3.72
C GLY A 646 -12.06 -4.68 3.80
N PRO A 647 -10.99 -3.88 3.87
CA PRO A 647 -9.60 -4.27 3.60
C PRO A 647 -9.09 -5.43 4.47
N VAL A 648 -8.29 -6.36 3.93
CA VAL A 648 -7.81 -7.50 4.74
C VAL A 648 -6.68 -7.12 5.71
N ILE A 649 -5.87 -6.12 5.37
CA ILE A 649 -4.90 -5.49 6.26
C ILE A 649 -4.92 -3.98 6.04
N ASN A 650 -4.76 -3.24 7.13
CA ASN A 650 -4.85 -1.79 7.16
C ASN A 650 -4.22 -1.28 8.46
N SER A 651 -3.11 -0.54 8.37
CA SER A 651 -2.46 0.11 9.51
C SER A 651 -3.23 1.35 9.94
N GLN A 652 -3.47 1.51 11.25
CA GLN A 652 -4.18 2.67 11.82
C GLN A 652 -3.52 3.97 11.36
N ARG A 653 -2.23 4.16 11.67
CA ARG A 653 -1.39 5.20 11.05
C ARG A 653 -0.45 4.57 10.04
N GLN A 654 -0.36 5.16 8.85
CA GLN A 654 0.58 4.75 7.80
C GLN A 654 1.39 5.98 7.35
N LEU A 655 2.71 5.91 7.43
CA LEU A 655 3.66 6.92 6.97
C LEU A 655 3.33 7.58 5.62
N TRP A 656 2.87 6.86 4.59
CA TRP A 656 2.61 7.45 3.27
C TRP A 656 1.28 8.19 3.28
N SER A 657 0.26 7.67 3.97
CA SER A 657 -1.01 8.37 4.18
C SER A 657 -0.82 9.64 5.02
N VAL A 658 0.02 9.56 6.06
CA VAL A 658 0.47 10.71 6.85
C VAL A 658 1.16 11.74 5.95
N GLY A 659 2.12 11.31 5.13
CA GLY A 659 2.79 12.15 4.13
C GLY A 659 1.81 12.76 3.13
N GLY A 660 0.79 12.00 2.71
CA GLY A 660 -0.27 12.44 1.79
C GLY A 660 -1.13 13.57 2.36
N TYR A 661 -1.56 13.48 3.63
CA TYR A 661 -2.34 14.54 4.28
C TYR A 661 -1.49 15.79 4.53
N LEU A 662 -0.24 15.60 4.99
CA LEU A 662 0.70 16.71 5.17
C LEU A 662 0.99 17.39 3.82
N GLY A 663 1.16 16.63 2.75
CA GLY A 663 1.35 17.12 1.38
C GLY A 663 0.14 17.84 0.81
N MET A 664 -1.08 17.35 1.06
CA MET A 664 -2.31 18.05 0.68
C MET A 664 -2.31 19.49 1.21
N VAL A 665 -1.96 19.69 2.49
CA VAL A 665 -1.93 21.03 3.09
C VAL A 665 -0.71 21.82 2.65
N THR A 666 0.50 21.28 2.83
CA THR A 666 1.75 22.03 2.61
C THR A 666 2.03 22.28 1.14
N ASP A 667 1.98 21.23 0.31
CA ASP A 667 2.32 21.27 -1.11
C ASP A 667 1.14 21.76 -1.96
N THR A 668 -0.03 21.12 -1.89
CA THR A 668 -1.14 21.47 -2.80
C THR A 668 -1.86 22.75 -2.39
N THR A 669 -2.34 22.85 -1.14
CA THR A 669 -3.14 23.99 -0.67
C THR A 669 -2.31 25.26 -0.54
N PHE A 670 -1.17 25.19 0.15
CA PHE A 670 -0.29 26.35 0.36
C PHE A 670 0.79 26.51 -0.72
N GLY A 671 0.96 25.52 -1.61
CA GLY A 671 1.88 25.64 -2.73
C GLY A 671 3.35 25.46 -2.37
N TYR A 672 3.70 25.04 -1.14
CA TYR A 672 5.07 25.08 -0.63
C TYR A 672 5.94 23.95 -1.19
N LYS A 673 6.65 24.24 -2.29
CA LYS A 673 7.56 23.30 -2.94
C LYS A 673 9.01 23.72 -2.75
N VAL A 674 9.74 22.99 -1.90
CA VAL A 674 11.20 23.13 -1.78
C VAL A 674 11.92 22.58 -3.02
N GLU A 675 12.73 23.39 -3.67
CA GLU A 675 13.54 23.00 -4.84
C GLU A 675 15.01 23.29 -4.54
N GLU A 676 15.92 22.78 -5.37
CA GLU A 676 17.37 22.83 -5.12
C GLU A 676 17.89 24.26 -4.78
N GLY A 677 17.37 25.27 -5.47
CA GLY A 677 17.78 26.68 -5.32
C GLY A 677 16.86 27.57 -4.48
N GLY A 678 15.83 27.02 -3.84
CA GLY A 678 14.89 27.82 -3.06
C GLY A 678 13.52 27.18 -2.86
N ILE A 679 12.49 28.02 -2.84
CA ILE A 679 11.10 27.60 -2.64
C ILE A 679 10.28 28.10 -3.84
N ARG A 680 9.53 27.22 -4.49
CA ARG A 680 8.46 27.57 -5.41
C ARG A 680 7.14 27.57 -4.66
N LEU A 681 6.36 28.64 -4.80
CA LEU A 681 5.04 28.80 -4.19
C LEU A 681 3.97 28.81 -5.28
N LYS A 682 3.13 27.78 -5.32
CA LYS A 682 2.01 27.67 -6.27
C LYS A 682 0.77 27.05 -5.60
N PRO A 683 0.07 27.79 -4.72
CA PRO A 683 -1.11 27.28 -4.04
C PRO A 683 -2.23 27.02 -5.05
N PHE A 684 -3.00 25.96 -4.82
CA PHE A 684 -4.21 25.68 -5.59
C PHE A 684 -5.39 25.53 -4.64
N ILE A 685 -6.32 26.48 -4.69
CA ILE A 685 -7.45 26.57 -3.77
C ILE A 685 -8.74 26.67 -4.56
N THR A 686 -9.62 25.71 -4.35
CA THR A 686 -10.97 25.67 -4.93
C THR A 686 -11.95 26.45 -4.04
N SER A 687 -13.11 26.81 -4.58
CA SER A 687 -14.20 27.38 -3.77
C SER A 687 -14.68 26.42 -2.69
N HIS A 688 -14.68 25.11 -2.98
CA HIS A 688 -14.96 24.07 -1.99
C HIS A 688 -13.94 24.04 -0.86
N LEU A 689 -12.64 24.01 -1.17
CA LEU A 689 -11.59 24.05 -0.15
C LEU A 689 -11.65 25.34 0.69
N HIS A 690 -11.93 26.49 0.05
CA HIS A 690 -12.15 27.74 0.79
C HIS A 690 -13.34 27.64 1.76
N SER A 691 -14.43 26.96 1.37
CA SER A 691 -15.56 26.66 2.27
C SER A 691 -15.14 25.75 3.43
N LEU A 692 -14.37 24.69 3.17
CA LEU A 692 -13.83 23.78 4.20
C LEU A 692 -12.91 24.51 5.20
N MET A 693 -12.18 25.54 4.75
CA MET A 693 -11.40 26.45 5.60
C MET A 693 -12.27 27.55 6.27
N GLY A 694 -13.59 27.43 6.22
CA GLY A 694 -14.52 28.30 6.95
C GLY A 694 -14.85 29.62 6.23
N ALA A 695 -14.60 29.70 4.91
CA ALA A 695 -14.85 30.86 4.06
C ALA A 695 -14.29 32.18 4.64
N LYS A 696 -13.08 32.10 5.21
CA LYS A 696 -12.38 33.24 5.80
C LYS A 696 -11.50 33.92 4.76
N SER A 697 -11.34 35.23 4.91
CA SER A 697 -10.48 36.05 4.05
C SER A 697 -8.98 35.78 4.22
N GLU A 698 -8.58 34.99 5.23
CA GLU A 698 -7.18 34.66 5.48
C GLU A 698 -7.04 33.22 5.98
N ALA A 699 -6.02 32.51 5.47
CA ALA A 699 -5.52 31.25 6.01
C ALA A 699 -3.99 31.31 6.13
N ALA A 700 -3.42 30.77 7.21
CA ALA A 700 -1.98 30.83 7.45
C ALA A 700 -1.37 29.48 7.84
N LEU A 701 -0.24 29.15 7.21
CA LEU A 701 0.62 28.02 7.56
C LEU A 701 1.91 28.58 8.17
N LYS A 702 2.17 28.27 9.43
CA LYS A 702 3.23 28.90 10.22
C LYS A 702 4.28 27.91 10.68
N GLY A 703 5.51 28.36 10.88
CA GLY A 703 6.59 27.57 11.46
C GLY A 703 7.14 26.50 10.52
N LEU A 704 7.05 26.70 9.20
CA LEU A 704 7.82 25.88 8.26
C LEU A 704 9.30 26.21 8.40
N ASN A 705 10.15 25.19 8.21
CA ASN A 705 11.59 25.34 8.28
C ASN A 705 12.22 25.03 6.93
N TYR A 706 12.89 26.03 6.34
CA TYR A 706 13.72 25.85 5.14
C TYR A 706 15.18 26.07 5.52
N ARG A 707 15.95 24.98 5.65
CA ARG A 707 17.40 25.02 5.94
C ARG A 707 17.77 25.94 7.13
N GLY A 708 16.95 25.94 8.19
CA GLY A 708 17.13 26.77 9.38
C GLY A 708 16.46 28.15 9.33
N LYS A 709 15.89 28.54 8.18
CA LYS A 709 15.11 29.78 8.02
C LYS A 709 13.64 29.49 8.27
N GLN A 710 13.01 30.31 9.12
CA GLN A 710 11.58 30.20 9.43
C GLN A 710 10.74 30.80 8.30
N ILE A 711 9.70 30.09 7.89
CA ILE A 711 8.77 30.49 6.83
C ILE A 711 7.34 30.43 7.38
N ASP A 712 6.64 31.55 7.29
CA ASP A 712 5.19 31.64 7.46
C ASP A 712 4.57 32.02 6.11
N ILE A 713 3.54 31.30 5.68
CA ILE A 713 2.78 31.58 4.46
C ILE A 713 1.37 32.02 4.86
N VAL A 714 0.94 33.16 4.34
CA VAL A 714 -0.40 33.73 4.55
C VAL A 714 -1.09 33.84 3.20
N LEU A 715 -2.25 33.22 3.08
CA LEU A 715 -3.13 33.29 1.92
C LEU A 715 -4.22 34.33 2.20
N HIS A 716 -4.32 35.35 1.35
CA HIS A 716 -5.41 36.32 1.34
C HIS A 716 -6.45 35.86 0.31
N LEU A 717 -7.61 35.43 0.80
CA LEU A 717 -8.71 34.83 0.04
C LEU A 717 -9.79 35.89 -0.28
N PRO A 718 -10.37 35.89 -1.49
CA PRO A 718 -11.49 36.76 -1.84
C PRO A 718 -12.80 36.29 -1.17
N GLU A 719 -13.93 36.92 -1.49
CA GLU A 719 -15.24 36.35 -1.14
C GLU A 719 -15.43 34.95 -1.76
N LEU A 720 -16.22 34.11 -1.08
CA LEU A 720 -16.49 32.74 -1.52
C LEU A 720 -17.11 32.74 -2.94
N GLY A 721 -16.39 32.16 -3.88
CA GLY A 721 -16.83 31.94 -5.26
C GLY A 721 -17.87 30.83 -5.39
N GLY A 722 -18.47 30.72 -6.58
CA GLY A 722 -19.43 29.65 -6.88
C GLY A 722 -18.80 28.25 -6.86
N GLU A 723 -19.63 27.21 -6.68
CA GLU A 723 -19.18 25.81 -6.78
C GLU A 723 -18.48 25.53 -8.12
N GLY A 724 -17.50 24.62 -8.12
CA GLY A 724 -16.75 24.26 -9.33
C GLY A 724 -15.81 25.36 -9.83
N SER A 725 -15.27 26.20 -8.93
CA SER A 725 -14.30 27.24 -9.28
C SER A 725 -13.03 27.17 -8.43
N TYR A 726 -11.96 27.81 -8.90
CA TYR A 726 -10.70 27.97 -8.16
C TYR A 726 -10.23 29.43 -8.17
N TYR A 727 -9.32 29.77 -7.26
CA TYR A 727 -8.78 31.12 -7.15
C TYR A 727 -7.35 31.18 -7.72
N PRO A 728 -7.10 31.93 -8.80
CA PRO A 728 -5.75 32.11 -9.32
C PRO A 728 -4.93 33.02 -8.40
N VAL A 729 -3.60 32.85 -8.38
CA VAL A 729 -2.69 33.77 -7.68
C VAL A 729 -2.69 35.12 -8.38
N GLN A 730 -3.03 36.20 -7.67
CA GLN A 730 -3.01 37.58 -8.18
C GLN A 730 -1.66 38.26 -7.94
N SER A 731 -1.11 38.12 -6.73
CA SER A 731 0.17 38.73 -6.36
C SER A 731 0.80 38.02 -5.16
N MET A 732 2.12 38.16 -5.01
CA MET A 732 2.86 37.62 -3.88
C MET A 732 3.86 38.64 -3.33
N THR A 733 4.08 38.60 -2.02
CA THR A 733 5.16 39.36 -1.37
C THR A 733 5.96 38.46 -0.43
N LEU A 734 7.26 38.73 -0.33
CA LEU A 734 8.18 38.18 0.67
C LEU A 734 8.64 39.34 1.55
N ASN A 735 8.30 39.30 2.83
CA ASN A 735 8.64 40.35 3.81
C ASN A 735 8.20 41.75 3.34
N GLY A 736 7.02 41.84 2.71
CA GLY A 736 6.45 43.08 2.16
C GLY A 736 7.01 43.52 0.80
N VAL A 737 7.96 42.78 0.23
CA VAL A 737 8.54 43.06 -1.10
C VAL A 737 7.88 42.17 -2.15
N PRO A 738 7.40 42.69 -3.30
CA PRO A 738 6.84 41.87 -4.37
C PRO A 738 7.81 40.81 -4.90
N VAL A 739 7.31 39.59 -5.09
CA VAL A 739 8.06 38.45 -5.64
C VAL A 739 7.20 37.66 -6.62
N GLY A 740 7.83 36.83 -7.45
CA GLY A 740 7.13 35.82 -8.25
C GLY A 740 6.96 34.51 -7.48
N GLU A 741 6.51 33.47 -8.19
CA GLU A 741 6.35 32.12 -7.62
C GLU A 741 7.67 31.51 -7.15
N GLN A 742 8.80 31.86 -7.78
CA GLN A 742 10.12 31.38 -7.38
C GLN A 742 10.77 32.33 -6.37
N ILE A 743 11.10 31.79 -5.19
CA ILE A 743 11.83 32.49 -4.14
C ILE A 743 13.18 31.79 -3.97
N SER A 744 14.26 32.43 -4.41
CA SER A 744 15.61 31.88 -4.21
C SER A 744 16.06 31.96 -2.75
N GLU A 745 16.95 31.08 -2.34
CA GLU A 745 17.48 31.08 -0.96
C GLU A 745 18.10 32.43 -0.55
N GLY A 746 18.77 33.12 -1.50
CA GLY A 746 19.39 34.43 -1.25
C GLY A 746 18.39 35.56 -0.94
N MET A 747 17.10 35.35 -1.22
CA MET A 747 16.04 36.31 -0.87
C MET A 747 15.54 36.14 0.56
N LEU A 748 15.79 34.97 1.18
CA LEU A 748 15.23 34.61 2.47
C LEU A 748 16.09 35.15 3.63
N ALA A 749 15.44 35.83 4.57
CA ALA A 749 15.99 36.20 5.88
C ALA A 749 15.95 35.01 6.86
N ALA A 750 16.35 35.22 8.12
CA ALA A 750 16.25 34.18 9.15
C ALA A 750 14.79 33.82 9.51
N SER A 751 13.88 34.79 9.40
CA SER A 751 12.43 34.61 9.52
C SER A 751 11.76 35.34 8.36
N ASN A 752 10.77 34.69 7.74
CA ASN A 752 10.15 35.15 6.52
C ASN A 752 8.64 35.04 6.60
N ARG A 753 7.95 36.08 6.16
CA ARG A 753 6.51 36.07 5.92
C ARG A 753 6.27 36.19 4.42
N ILE A 754 5.66 35.17 3.85
CA ILE A 754 5.22 35.13 2.45
C ILE A 754 3.72 35.38 2.45
N GLU A 755 3.27 36.39 1.72
CA GLU A 755 1.84 36.70 1.58
C GLU A 755 1.42 36.49 0.14
N VAL A 756 0.41 35.66 -0.09
CA VAL A 756 -0.15 35.36 -1.40
C VAL A 756 -1.57 35.90 -1.45
N THR A 757 -1.85 36.82 -2.38
CA THR A 757 -3.20 37.32 -2.63
C THR A 757 -3.80 36.57 -3.80
N LEU A 758 -4.97 35.97 -3.58
CA LEU A 758 -5.71 35.26 -4.61
C LEU A 758 -6.74 36.18 -5.27
N GLY A 759 -6.91 36.01 -6.58
CA GLY A 759 -7.86 36.76 -7.39
C GLY A 759 -9.28 36.20 -7.35
N ALA A 760 -10.17 36.81 -8.13
CA ALA A 760 -11.55 36.36 -8.26
C ALA A 760 -11.65 34.91 -8.78
N ALA A 761 -12.68 34.20 -8.34
CA ALA A 761 -12.88 32.79 -8.68
C ALA A 761 -13.07 32.59 -10.20
N VAL A 762 -12.45 31.53 -10.73
CA VAL A 762 -12.52 31.10 -12.12
C VAL A 762 -13.16 29.73 -12.17
N ALA A 763 -14.26 29.59 -12.93
CA ALA A 763 -14.93 28.31 -13.11
C ALA A 763 -14.06 27.33 -13.92
N ASP A 764 -14.15 26.05 -13.57
CA ASP A 764 -13.56 24.93 -14.30
C ASP A 764 -14.67 24.03 -14.85
N ASP A 765 -14.49 23.56 -16.09
CA ASP A 765 -15.47 22.72 -16.81
C ASP A 765 -14.89 21.38 -17.30
N GLN A 766 -13.69 21.00 -16.82
CA GLN A 766 -13.01 19.76 -17.22
C GLN A 766 -13.76 18.48 -16.81
N GLY A 767 -14.59 18.55 -15.76
CA GLY A 767 -15.44 17.45 -15.33
C GLY A 767 -14.71 16.29 -14.65
N ILE A 768 -15.49 15.25 -14.31
CA ILE A 768 -15.06 14.06 -13.55
C ILE A 768 -15.89 12.85 -13.96
N ARG A 769 -15.26 11.67 -14.06
CA ARG A 769 -15.97 10.40 -14.27
C ARG A 769 -16.39 9.78 -12.93
N LEU A 770 -17.64 10.03 -12.53
CA LEU A 770 -18.21 9.42 -11.33
C LEU A 770 -18.88 8.08 -11.61
N ILE A 771 -18.54 7.08 -10.81
CA ILE A 771 -19.27 5.80 -10.70
C ILE A 771 -20.45 6.01 -9.76
N LYS A 772 -21.66 5.74 -10.26
CA LYS A 772 -22.92 5.90 -9.54
C LYS A 772 -23.69 4.60 -9.54
N ASP A 773 -24.61 4.45 -8.57
CA ASP A 773 -25.60 3.37 -8.54
C ASP A 773 -25.01 1.94 -8.47
N VAL A 774 -23.80 1.79 -7.92
CA VAL A 774 -23.19 0.48 -7.60
C VAL A 774 -23.15 0.31 -6.09
N ALA A 775 -23.82 -0.73 -5.58
CA ALA A 775 -23.80 -1.03 -4.16
C ALA A 775 -22.42 -1.58 -3.74
N PRO A 776 -21.87 -1.21 -2.57
CA PRO A 776 -20.55 -1.71 -2.14
C PRO A 776 -20.45 -3.24 -1.97
N LEU A 777 -21.57 -3.93 -1.80
CA LEU A 777 -21.63 -5.40 -1.69
C LEU A 777 -21.99 -6.09 -3.02
N ASP A 778 -22.17 -5.33 -4.11
CA ASP A 778 -22.36 -5.91 -5.44
C ASP A 778 -20.99 -6.28 -6.03
N VAL A 779 -20.71 -7.58 -6.06
CA VAL A 779 -19.41 -8.15 -6.49
C VAL A 779 -19.41 -8.66 -7.94
N GLU A 780 -20.53 -8.52 -8.66
CA GLU A 780 -20.66 -8.97 -10.06
C GLU A 780 -20.99 -7.79 -11.03
N ASN A 781 -21.04 -6.55 -10.54
CA ASN A 781 -21.42 -5.39 -11.34
C ASN A 781 -20.41 -5.09 -12.46
N ARG A 782 -20.80 -5.36 -13.69
CA ARG A 782 -19.93 -5.25 -14.87
C ARG A 782 -19.52 -3.83 -15.22
N GLN A 783 -20.12 -2.79 -14.62
CA GLN A 783 -19.63 -1.41 -14.78
C GLN A 783 -18.28 -1.21 -14.09
N VAL A 784 -18.03 -1.91 -12.98
CA VAL A 784 -16.81 -1.75 -12.17
C VAL A 784 -15.93 -2.99 -12.14
N PHE A 785 -16.49 -4.18 -12.40
CA PHE A 785 -15.72 -5.42 -12.46
C PHE A 785 -15.32 -5.80 -13.90
N ALA A 786 -14.15 -6.39 -14.01
CA ALA A 786 -13.69 -7.10 -15.19
C ALA A 786 -14.23 -8.53 -15.25
N PRO A 787 -14.34 -9.13 -16.45
CA PRO A 787 -14.49 -10.57 -16.56
C PRO A 787 -13.22 -11.30 -16.10
N THR A 788 -13.34 -12.58 -15.79
CA THR A 788 -12.17 -13.46 -15.56
C THR A 788 -11.51 -13.80 -16.89
N GLU A 789 -10.20 -13.98 -16.92
CA GLU A 789 -9.49 -14.38 -18.14
C GLU A 789 -9.95 -15.77 -18.64
N PRO A 790 -10.10 -15.97 -19.97
CA PRO A 790 -10.38 -17.30 -20.51
C PRO A 790 -9.14 -18.19 -20.40
N THR A 791 -9.31 -19.50 -20.64
CA THR A 791 -8.19 -20.45 -20.71
C THR A 791 -7.92 -20.83 -22.16
N LEU A 792 -6.67 -20.70 -22.62
CA LEU A 792 -6.26 -21.29 -23.89
C LEU A 792 -5.83 -22.74 -23.67
N LEU A 793 -6.43 -23.66 -24.43
CA LEU A 793 -6.18 -25.10 -24.32
C LEU A 793 -4.98 -25.56 -25.15
N GLY A 794 -4.62 -24.78 -26.17
CA GLY A 794 -3.47 -25.07 -27.02
C GLY A 794 -3.59 -24.44 -28.41
N VAL A 795 -2.51 -24.58 -29.17
CA VAL A 795 -2.45 -24.18 -30.58
C VAL A 795 -1.99 -25.38 -31.41
N SER A 796 -2.70 -25.65 -32.50
CA SER A 796 -2.44 -26.80 -33.37
C SER A 796 -2.44 -26.39 -34.83
N GLU A 797 -1.62 -27.05 -35.64
CA GLU A 797 -1.61 -26.83 -37.08
C GLU A 797 -2.78 -27.56 -37.75
N GLN A 798 -3.56 -26.84 -38.56
CA GLN A 798 -4.64 -27.37 -39.38
C GLN A 798 -4.58 -26.78 -40.78
N GLN A 799 -4.39 -27.64 -41.79
CA GLN A 799 -4.38 -27.24 -43.21
C GLN A 799 -3.39 -26.08 -43.51
N GLY A 800 -2.22 -26.10 -42.85
CA GLY A 800 -1.18 -25.06 -43.01
C GLY A 800 -1.46 -23.73 -42.28
N LYS A 801 -2.46 -23.70 -41.41
CA LYS A 801 -2.80 -22.58 -40.52
C LYS A 801 -2.75 -23.00 -39.06
N LEU A 802 -2.79 -22.04 -38.15
CA LEU A 802 -2.86 -22.32 -36.70
C LEU A 802 -4.28 -22.16 -36.20
N MET A 803 -4.78 -23.19 -35.51
CA MET A 803 -6.02 -23.15 -34.77
C MET A 803 -5.73 -23.03 -33.28
N VAL A 804 -6.27 -21.99 -32.66
CA VAL A 804 -6.20 -21.71 -31.23
C VAL A 804 -7.46 -22.24 -30.58
N ALA A 805 -7.33 -23.16 -29.63
CA ALA A 805 -8.43 -23.67 -28.84
C ALA A 805 -8.56 -22.87 -27.53
N LEU A 806 -9.79 -22.47 -27.18
CA LEU A 806 -10.08 -21.68 -25.99
C LEU A 806 -11.31 -22.19 -25.25
N GLN A 807 -11.32 -21.95 -23.94
CA GLN A 807 -12.40 -22.35 -23.04
C GLN A 807 -12.68 -21.22 -22.05
N ASP A 808 -13.96 -20.97 -21.81
CA ASP A 808 -14.44 -20.11 -20.73
C ASP A 808 -15.63 -20.79 -20.07
N ASN A 809 -15.41 -21.22 -18.82
CA ASN A 809 -16.45 -21.84 -17.99
C ASN A 809 -16.81 -20.95 -16.78
N ILE A 810 -16.19 -19.77 -16.66
CA ILE A 810 -16.27 -18.93 -15.45
C ILE A 810 -17.20 -17.75 -15.73
N ASN A 811 -17.01 -17.07 -16.86
CA ASN A 811 -17.80 -15.88 -17.16
C ASN A 811 -19.24 -16.27 -17.52
N LYS A 812 -20.19 -15.46 -17.04
CA LYS A 812 -21.63 -15.64 -17.26
C LYS A 812 -22.20 -14.49 -18.10
N GLY A 813 -23.20 -14.81 -18.92
CA GLY A 813 -23.94 -13.85 -19.75
C GLY A 813 -23.19 -13.40 -21.01
N ALA A 814 -23.51 -12.20 -21.51
CA ALA A 814 -22.92 -11.68 -22.74
C ALA A 814 -21.42 -11.40 -22.56
N ILE A 815 -20.60 -12.13 -23.30
CA ILE A 815 -19.14 -12.06 -23.29
C ILE A 815 -18.63 -12.13 -24.73
N SER A 816 -17.54 -11.43 -25.01
CA SER A 816 -16.83 -11.56 -26.28
C SER A 816 -15.34 -11.72 -26.03
N TYR A 817 -14.63 -12.33 -26.98
CA TYR A 817 -13.19 -12.56 -26.85
C TYR A 817 -12.39 -11.83 -27.92
N ASN A 818 -11.22 -11.34 -27.51
CA ASN A 818 -10.19 -10.85 -28.39
C ASN A 818 -9.00 -11.82 -28.34
N ILE A 819 -8.36 -12.07 -29.49
CA ILE A 819 -7.20 -12.95 -29.61
C ILE A 819 -6.00 -12.14 -30.05
N TYR A 820 -4.89 -12.35 -29.36
CA TYR A 820 -3.60 -11.74 -29.62
C TYR A 820 -2.61 -12.80 -30.11
N ARG A 821 -1.80 -12.44 -31.10
CA ARG A 821 -0.64 -13.20 -31.58
C ARG A 821 0.61 -12.37 -31.42
N ASP A 822 1.56 -12.83 -30.62
CA ASP A 822 2.83 -12.15 -30.32
C ASP A 822 2.61 -10.68 -29.90
N GLY A 823 1.59 -10.44 -29.05
CA GLY A 823 1.20 -9.10 -28.58
C GLY A 823 0.39 -8.26 -29.57
N LYS A 824 0.03 -8.78 -30.75
CA LYS A 824 -0.81 -8.07 -31.73
C LYS A 824 -2.22 -8.63 -31.75
N LEU A 825 -3.23 -7.75 -31.66
CA LEU A 825 -4.63 -8.13 -31.83
C LEU A 825 -4.87 -8.67 -33.24
N VAL A 826 -5.33 -9.93 -33.36
CA VAL A 826 -5.58 -10.63 -34.63
C VAL A 826 -7.04 -11.03 -34.82
N ALA A 827 -7.83 -11.07 -33.75
CA ALA A 827 -9.28 -11.22 -33.82
C ALA A 827 -9.94 -10.48 -32.65
N SER A 828 -11.15 -9.97 -32.87
CA SER A 828 -11.91 -9.23 -31.86
C SER A 828 -13.40 -9.52 -31.94
N GLY A 829 -14.10 -9.43 -30.80
CA GLY A 829 -15.56 -9.55 -30.74
C GLY A 829 -16.09 -10.96 -31.03
N LEU A 830 -15.35 -12.01 -30.65
CA LEU A 830 -15.75 -13.40 -30.85
C LEU A 830 -16.78 -13.81 -29.80
N ASN A 831 -18.02 -14.11 -30.19
CA ASN A 831 -19.14 -14.30 -29.25
C ASN A 831 -19.38 -15.75 -28.77
N SER A 832 -18.67 -16.75 -29.31
CA SER A 832 -18.92 -18.17 -28.98
C SER A 832 -17.77 -19.12 -29.35
N ALA A 833 -16.55 -18.61 -29.49
CA ALA A 833 -15.44 -19.41 -29.99
C ALA A 833 -14.96 -20.39 -28.90
N THR A 834 -15.09 -21.70 -29.13
CA THR A 834 -14.26 -22.73 -28.48
C THR A 834 -12.94 -22.92 -29.23
N SER A 835 -12.85 -22.39 -30.44
CA SER A 835 -11.63 -22.32 -31.24
C SER A 835 -11.71 -21.18 -32.26
N TRP A 836 -10.55 -20.72 -32.71
CA TRP A 836 -10.40 -19.73 -33.76
C TRP A 836 -9.21 -20.10 -34.66
N VAL A 837 -9.35 -19.92 -35.97
CA VAL A 837 -8.30 -20.22 -36.94
C VAL A 837 -7.68 -18.93 -37.44
N ASP A 838 -6.37 -18.84 -37.29
CA ASP A 838 -5.57 -17.72 -37.75
C ASP A 838 -5.46 -17.71 -39.27
N ASP A 839 -5.63 -16.55 -39.90
CA ASP A 839 -5.55 -16.38 -41.34
C ASP A 839 -4.12 -16.23 -41.87
N MET A 840 -3.13 -16.13 -40.98
CA MET A 840 -1.71 -16.05 -41.32
C MET A 840 -1.16 -17.33 -41.97
N ALA A 841 -0.23 -17.15 -42.91
CA ALA A 841 0.59 -18.21 -43.45
C ALA A 841 1.77 -18.54 -42.54
N LEU A 842 1.93 -19.83 -42.20
CA LEU A 842 3.05 -20.32 -41.39
C LEU A 842 4.41 -20.06 -42.06
N GLN A 843 5.34 -19.47 -41.32
CA GLN A 843 6.74 -19.35 -41.75
C GLN A 843 7.57 -20.50 -41.16
N PRO A 844 8.36 -21.22 -41.98
CA PRO A 844 9.22 -22.29 -41.49
C PRO A 844 10.15 -21.81 -40.38
N GLY A 845 10.20 -22.57 -39.27
CA GLY A 845 11.12 -22.30 -38.16
C GLY A 845 10.76 -21.11 -37.27
N LYS A 846 9.57 -20.49 -37.44
CA LYS A 846 9.09 -19.44 -36.53
C LYS A 846 8.13 -19.99 -35.47
N ALA A 847 8.23 -19.42 -34.28
CA ALA A 847 7.27 -19.63 -33.20
C ALA A 847 6.17 -18.56 -33.26
N TYR A 848 4.99 -18.90 -32.75
CA TYR A 848 3.87 -17.98 -32.61
C TYR A 848 3.18 -18.24 -31.28
N CYS A 849 3.07 -17.20 -30.45
CA CYS A 849 2.42 -17.28 -29.15
C CYS A 849 1.08 -16.57 -29.19
N TYR A 850 0.04 -17.23 -28.68
CA TYR A 850 -1.31 -16.71 -28.62
C TYR A 850 -1.75 -16.45 -27.20
N SER A 851 -2.48 -15.36 -27.00
CA SER A 851 -3.24 -15.08 -25.79
C SER A 851 -4.65 -14.61 -26.14
N ALA A 852 -5.54 -14.57 -25.15
CA ALA A 852 -6.88 -14.06 -25.30
C ALA A 852 -7.33 -13.30 -24.05
N GLU A 853 -8.22 -12.33 -24.24
CA GLU A 853 -8.95 -11.66 -23.17
C GLU A 853 -10.45 -11.81 -23.39
N ALA A 854 -11.20 -11.78 -22.30
CA ALA A 854 -12.65 -11.68 -22.31
C ALA A 854 -13.06 -10.21 -22.12
N VAL A 855 -14.16 -9.79 -22.74
CA VAL A 855 -14.67 -8.41 -22.74
C VAL A 855 -16.16 -8.41 -22.49
N TYR A 856 -16.61 -7.66 -21.49
CA TYR A 856 -18.03 -7.35 -21.31
C TYR A 856 -18.47 -6.31 -22.35
N PRO A 857 -19.32 -6.66 -23.34
CA PRO A 857 -19.63 -5.73 -24.43
C PRO A 857 -20.37 -4.47 -23.98
N GLU A 858 -21.06 -4.53 -22.84
CA GLU A 858 -21.86 -3.43 -22.30
C GLU A 858 -21.02 -2.33 -21.63
N SER A 859 -19.94 -2.70 -20.94
CA SER A 859 -19.08 -1.76 -20.21
C SER A 859 -17.75 -1.52 -20.90
N GLY A 860 -17.32 -2.43 -21.78
CA GLY A 860 -15.98 -2.44 -22.36
C GLY A 860 -14.90 -2.97 -21.41
N ASN A 861 -15.23 -3.30 -20.16
CA ASN A 861 -14.26 -3.84 -19.20
C ASN A 861 -13.70 -5.18 -19.68
N ARG A 862 -12.39 -5.34 -19.52
CA ARG A 862 -11.63 -6.49 -20.03
C ARG A 862 -10.96 -7.26 -18.92
N SER A 863 -10.87 -8.58 -19.09
CA SER A 863 -10.10 -9.44 -18.20
C SER A 863 -8.61 -9.15 -18.32
N HIS A 864 -7.79 -9.78 -17.48
CA HIS A 864 -6.40 -9.97 -17.90
C HIS A 864 -6.34 -10.92 -19.11
N HIS A 865 -5.14 -11.00 -19.69
CA HIS A 865 -4.87 -11.95 -20.75
C HIS A 865 -4.65 -13.35 -20.18
N ALA A 866 -5.14 -14.36 -20.92
CA ALA A 866 -4.93 -15.77 -20.64
C ALA A 866 -3.44 -16.14 -20.62
N LYS A 867 -3.09 -17.27 -19.99
CA LYS A 867 -1.74 -17.81 -20.10
C LYS A 867 -1.41 -18.07 -21.57
N PRO A 868 -0.33 -17.48 -22.12
CA PRO A 868 -0.03 -17.65 -23.53
C PRO A 868 0.28 -19.11 -23.88
N VAL A 869 -0.21 -19.58 -25.03
CA VAL A 869 0.12 -20.89 -25.62
C VAL A 869 0.85 -20.68 -26.94
N CYS A 870 1.96 -21.40 -27.14
CA CYS A 870 2.83 -21.16 -28.29
C CYS A 870 2.95 -22.38 -29.21
N TYR A 871 2.91 -22.15 -30.51
CA TYR A 871 3.36 -23.10 -31.52
C TYR A 871 4.87 -22.96 -31.66
N GLN A 872 5.62 -24.03 -31.35
CA GLN A 872 7.08 -24.02 -31.33
C GLN A 872 7.65 -25.19 -32.14
N PRO A 873 7.93 -25.00 -33.45
CA PRO A 873 8.36 -26.09 -34.33
C PRO A 873 9.82 -26.55 -34.12
N ALA A 874 10.59 -25.86 -33.27
CA ALA A 874 12.02 -26.08 -33.05
C ALA A 874 12.42 -25.99 -31.57
N LEU A 875 11.58 -26.52 -30.67
CA LEU A 875 11.88 -26.58 -29.24
C LEU A 875 12.91 -27.68 -28.95
N GLN A 876 14.07 -27.30 -28.44
CA GLN A 876 15.11 -28.21 -27.98
C GLN A 876 15.17 -28.19 -26.45
N HIS A 877 15.10 -29.37 -25.85
CA HIS A 877 15.36 -29.58 -24.43
C HIS A 877 16.72 -30.27 -24.27
N ILE A 878 17.66 -29.59 -23.62
CA ILE A 878 18.99 -30.11 -23.34
C ILE A 878 19.05 -30.42 -21.84
N ALA A 879 18.91 -31.70 -21.50
CA ALA A 879 19.00 -32.17 -20.11
C ALA A 879 20.40 -31.95 -19.56
N ILE A 880 20.52 -31.73 -18.23
CA ILE A 880 21.83 -31.47 -17.60
C ILE A 880 22.80 -32.66 -17.67
N ASP A 881 22.31 -33.86 -17.94
CA ASP A 881 23.06 -35.11 -18.07
C ASP A 881 23.30 -35.50 -19.55
N ALA A 882 22.98 -34.62 -20.49
CA ALA A 882 23.27 -34.84 -21.89
C ALA A 882 24.79 -34.88 -22.16
N ALA A 883 25.21 -35.69 -23.13
CA ALA A 883 26.63 -35.96 -23.39
C ALA A 883 27.47 -34.74 -23.78
N ASN A 884 26.82 -33.67 -24.26
CA ASN A 884 27.46 -32.40 -24.61
C ASN A 884 27.35 -31.34 -23.51
N VAL A 885 26.91 -31.71 -22.31
CA VAL A 885 26.85 -30.82 -21.14
C VAL A 885 27.96 -31.18 -20.18
N SER A 886 28.65 -30.16 -19.67
CA SER A 886 29.65 -30.29 -18.61
C SER A 886 29.36 -29.28 -17.52
N HIS A 887 29.55 -29.69 -16.26
CA HIS A 887 29.28 -28.87 -15.09
C HIS A 887 30.22 -29.26 -13.94
N THR A 888 30.38 -28.37 -12.97
CA THR A 888 31.27 -28.55 -11.81
C THR A 888 30.64 -29.33 -10.65
N SER A 889 29.31 -29.40 -10.60
CA SER A 889 28.56 -30.04 -9.50
C SER A 889 28.20 -31.51 -9.82
N SER A 890 27.71 -32.29 -8.85
CA SER A 890 27.24 -33.66 -9.09
C SER A 890 25.79 -33.67 -9.58
N VAL A 891 25.47 -34.53 -10.55
CA VAL A 891 24.08 -34.79 -10.99
C VAL A 891 23.34 -35.61 -9.94
N SER A 892 22.17 -35.11 -9.54
CA SER A 892 21.17 -35.88 -8.79
C SER A 892 20.31 -36.69 -9.77
N ALA A 893 20.04 -37.96 -9.43
CA ALA A 893 19.07 -38.75 -10.16
C ALA A 893 17.64 -38.20 -9.96
N ALA A 894 16.74 -38.53 -10.88
CA ALA A 894 15.31 -38.27 -10.71
C ALA A 894 14.80 -38.86 -9.37
N ASP A 895 14.02 -38.09 -8.63
CA ASP A 895 13.47 -38.46 -7.33
C ASP A 895 11.99 -38.08 -7.19
N GLY A 896 11.42 -38.27 -6.00
CA GLY A 896 10.01 -37.96 -5.73
C GLY A 896 9.68 -36.46 -5.78
N ALA A 897 10.68 -35.58 -5.67
CA ALA A 897 10.49 -34.14 -5.73
C ALA A 897 10.68 -33.60 -7.16
N ILE A 898 11.67 -34.11 -7.91
CA ILE A 898 11.94 -33.72 -9.30
C ILE A 898 12.07 -34.99 -10.16
N PRO A 899 11.15 -35.25 -11.11
CA PRO A 899 11.06 -36.52 -11.83
C PRO A 899 12.06 -36.65 -13.00
N VAL A 900 13.09 -35.81 -13.05
CA VAL A 900 14.16 -35.81 -14.07
C VAL A 900 15.51 -35.60 -13.39
N PRO A 901 16.64 -36.04 -14.00
CA PRO A 901 17.97 -35.69 -13.51
C PRO A 901 18.16 -34.17 -13.42
N TYR A 902 18.80 -33.71 -12.35
CA TYR A 902 18.98 -32.29 -12.09
C TYR A 902 20.28 -31.99 -11.33
N LEU A 903 20.75 -30.75 -11.41
CA LEU A 903 21.79 -30.21 -10.54
C LEU A 903 21.12 -29.62 -9.30
N LYS A 904 21.35 -30.22 -8.14
CA LYS A 904 20.75 -29.79 -6.88
C LYS A 904 21.49 -28.61 -6.28
N ASP A 905 20.76 -27.61 -5.79
CA ASP A 905 21.31 -26.43 -5.12
C ASP A 905 22.46 -25.77 -5.93
N TRP A 906 22.28 -25.69 -7.25
CA TRP A 906 23.28 -25.21 -8.20
C TRP A 906 23.31 -23.67 -8.25
N GLY A 907 24.50 -23.10 -8.40
CA GLY A 907 24.67 -21.68 -8.66
C GLY A 907 25.54 -20.96 -7.64
N ARG A 908 26.49 -21.67 -7.02
CA ARG A 908 27.57 -21.04 -6.25
C ARG A 908 28.50 -20.24 -7.19
N PRO A 909 29.29 -19.29 -6.69
CA PRO A 909 30.20 -18.51 -7.53
C PRO A 909 31.17 -19.35 -8.38
N ASP A 910 31.65 -20.48 -7.85
CA ASP A 910 32.52 -21.43 -8.57
C ASP A 910 31.76 -22.43 -9.47
N ASP A 911 30.42 -22.45 -9.39
CA ASP A 911 29.64 -23.35 -10.24
C ASP A 911 29.61 -22.84 -11.68
N SER A 912 29.88 -23.75 -12.62
CA SER A 912 29.72 -23.46 -14.04
C SER A 912 28.99 -24.59 -14.74
N LEU A 913 28.26 -24.20 -15.78
CA LEU A 913 27.64 -25.13 -16.73
C LEU A 913 28.00 -24.69 -18.15
N LEU A 914 28.43 -25.65 -18.95
CA LEU A 914 28.78 -25.47 -20.35
C LEU A 914 28.06 -26.51 -21.20
N VAL A 915 27.25 -26.06 -22.16
CA VAL A 915 26.73 -26.90 -23.24
C VAL A 915 27.54 -26.65 -24.50
N GLN A 916 28.07 -27.71 -25.09
CA GLN A 916 28.94 -27.64 -26.25
C GLN A 916 28.21 -27.96 -27.55
N GLY A 917 28.60 -27.28 -28.62
CA GLY A 917 28.27 -27.70 -29.98
C GLY A 917 26.79 -27.60 -30.36
N ILE A 918 26.05 -26.63 -29.81
CA ILE A 918 24.64 -26.41 -30.15
C ILE A 918 24.55 -25.68 -31.48
N LYS A 919 23.67 -26.17 -32.37
CA LYS A 919 23.35 -25.49 -33.63
C LYS A 919 22.27 -24.44 -33.40
N LEU A 920 22.63 -23.17 -33.59
CA LEU A 920 21.72 -22.02 -33.49
C LEU A 920 21.69 -21.25 -34.81
N ASP A 921 20.54 -20.64 -35.09
CA ASP A 921 20.30 -19.85 -36.30
C ASP A 921 19.14 -18.86 -36.09
N GLY A 922 19.31 -17.61 -36.54
CA GLY A 922 18.33 -16.54 -36.40
C GLY A 922 17.97 -16.20 -34.95
N LYS A 923 16.75 -15.70 -34.75
CA LYS A 923 16.23 -15.35 -33.42
C LYS A 923 15.90 -16.60 -32.61
N ARG A 924 16.54 -16.73 -31.46
CA ARG A 924 16.37 -17.84 -30.52
C ARG A 924 16.14 -17.32 -29.12
N THR A 925 15.35 -18.07 -28.36
CA THR A 925 15.16 -17.84 -26.94
C THR A 925 15.83 -18.97 -26.16
N ILE A 926 16.64 -18.61 -25.18
CA ILE A 926 17.31 -19.53 -24.26
C ILE A 926 16.69 -19.33 -22.87
N ARG A 927 16.26 -20.42 -22.24
CA ARG A 927 15.73 -20.44 -20.87
C ARG A 927 16.36 -21.57 -20.06
N LEU A 928 16.36 -21.41 -18.74
CA LEU A 928 16.73 -22.44 -17.79
C LEU A 928 15.46 -23.04 -17.20
N GLN A 929 15.34 -24.36 -17.21
CA GLN A 929 14.25 -25.06 -16.55
C GLN A 929 14.68 -25.45 -15.14
N TYR A 930 14.01 -24.91 -14.13
CA TYR A 930 14.48 -24.93 -12.76
C TYR A 930 13.35 -25.10 -11.74
N SER A 931 13.72 -25.41 -10.50
CA SER A 931 12.88 -25.17 -9.32
C SER A 931 13.67 -24.35 -8.29
N ASN A 932 13.07 -23.29 -7.76
CA ASN A 932 13.66 -22.48 -6.69
C ASN A 932 12.77 -22.54 -5.45
N ALA A 933 13.11 -23.39 -4.50
CA ALA A 933 12.30 -23.63 -3.32
C ALA A 933 12.94 -23.04 -2.03
N GLN A 934 13.71 -21.96 -2.15
CA GLN A 934 14.44 -21.35 -1.04
C GLN A 934 13.53 -20.63 -0.04
N HIS A 935 12.37 -20.13 -0.48
CA HIS A 935 11.39 -19.46 0.38
C HIS A 935 9.96 -19.53 -0.21
N ALA A 936 9.00 -18.94 0.50
CA ALA A 936 7.65 -18.69 -0.01
C ALA A 936 7.67 -17.79 -1.26
N ILE A 937 6.70 -17.97 -2.15
CA ILE A 937 6.63 -17.32 -3.47
C ILE A 937 6.42 -15.80 -3.41
N ASN A 938 5.89 -15.29 -2.30
CA ASN A 938 5.57 -13.88 -2.07
C ASN A 938 6.60 -13.13 -1.20
N LEU A 939 7.68 -13.80 -0.78
CA LEU A 939 8.66 -13.27 0.16
C LEU A 939 10.09 -13.73 -0.20
N GLY A 940 11.06 -13.11 0.45
CA GLY A 940 12.47 -13.50 0.47
C GLY A 940 13.37 -12.56 -0.34
N VAL A 941 14.68 -12.84 -0.28
CA VAL A 941 15.75 -12.05 -0.92
C VAL A 941 16.62 -12.90 -1.86
N THR A 942 16.11 -14.08 -2.24
CA THR A 942 16.87 -15.19 -2.86
C THR A 942 16.36 -15.56 -4.26
N ASN A 943 15.90 -14.59 -5.05
CA ASN A 943 15.63 -14.83 -6.47
C ASN A 943 16.88 -15.39 -7.15
N GLY A 944 16.73 -16.47 -7.93
CA GLY A 944 17.83 -17.03 -8.69
C GLY A 944 18.19 -16.10 -9.85
N VAL A 945 19.41 -15.60 -9.92
CA VAL A 945 19.87 -14.77 -11.05
C VAL A 945 21.14 -15.35 -11.61
N LYS A 946 21.15 -15.60 -12.92
CA LYS A 946 22.27 -16.19 -13.63
C LYS A 946 22.53 -15.47 -14.93
N ARG A 947 23.79 -15.52 -15.37
CA ARG A 947 24.21 -15.02 -16.67
C ARG A 947 24.28 -16.17 -17.66
N ILE A 948 23.60 -16.01 -18.79
CA ILE A 948 23.77 -16.88 -19.95
C ILE A 948 24.71 -16.18 -20.94
N SER A 949 25.74 -16.88 -21.40
CA SER A 949 26.67 -16.42 -22.44
C SER A 949 26.69 -17.41 -23.60
N VAL A 950 26.50 -16.93 -24.82
CA VAL A 950 26.71 -17.71 -26.04
C VAL A 950 28.11 -17.45 -26.55
N VAL A 951 28.86 -18.52 -26.83
CA VAL A 951 30.28 -18.48 -27.19
C VAL A 951 30.48 -19.05 -28.59
N SER A 952 31.29 -18.37 -29.40
CA SER A 952 31.75 -18.84 -30.70
C SER A 952 33.25 -18.56 -30.86
N GLY A 953 34.03 -19.54 -31.30
CA GLY A 953 35.49 -19.39 -31.46
C GLY A 953 36.23 -18.99 -30.16
N GLY A 954 35.68 -19.35 -28.99
CA GLY A 954 36.22 -18.98 -27.69
C GLY A 954 35.87 -17.57 -27.20
N GLN A 955 35.08 -16.80 -27.96
CA GLN A 955 34.63 -15.45 -27.59
C GLN A 955 33.13 -15.43 -27.27
N VAL A 956 32.74 -14.64 -26.26
CA VAL A 956 31.31 -14.39 -25.96
C VAL A 956 30.74 -13.50 -27.06
N VAL A 957 29.77 -14.02 -27.82
CA VAL A 957 29.12 -13.29 -28.91
C VAL A 957 27.77 -12.68 -28.51
N ALA A 958 27.15 -13.21 -27.45
CA ALA A 958 25.94 -12.66 -26.85
C ALA A 958 25.87 -13.05 -25.37
N SER A 959 25.30 -12.19 -24.53
CA SER A 959 25.10 -12.49 -23.11
C SER A 959 23.86 -11.76 -22.58
N GLY A 960 23.20 -12.36 -21.58
CA GLY A 960 22.10 -11.73 -20.88
C GLY A 960 21.81 -12.41 -19.55
N MET A 961 21.02 -11.75 -18.70
CA MET A 961 20.68 -12.25 -17.38
C MET A 961 19.30 -12.90 -17.41
N VAL A 962 19.16 -14.01 -16.69
CA VAL A 962 17.90 -14.71 -16.52
C VAL A 962 17.55 -14.80 -15.04
N GLN A 963 16.25 -14.69 -14.77
CA GLN A 963 15.68 -14.65 -13.44
C GLN A 963 14.91 -15.95 -13.20
N MET A 964 15.06 -16.51 -12.01
CA MET A 964 14.55 -17.80 -11.57
C MET A 964 13.91 -17.62 -10.19
N PRO A 965 12.76 -16.92 -10.13
CA PRO A 965 12.09 -16.62 -8.87
C PRO A 965 11.61 -17.87 -8.14
N HIS A 966 11.25 -17.71 -6.87
CA HIS A 966 10.70 -18.79 -6.07
C HIS A 966 9.53 -19.52 -6.76
N VAL A 967 9.49 -20.84 -6.60
CA VAL A 967 8.47 -21.74 -7.12
C VAL A 967 7.75 -22.41 -5.95
N MET A 968 6.42 -22.34 -5.94
CA MET A 968 5.60 -23.00 -4.94
C MET A 968 5.68 -24.53 -5.10
N LYS A 969 5.91 -25.25 -3.99
CA LYS A 969 5.88 -26.72 -3.97
C LYS A 969 4.45 -27.24 -4.06
N GLU A 970 4.27 -28.40 -4.68
CA GLU A 970 2.99 -29.12 -4.77
C GLU A 970 3.08 -30.44 -3.98
N GLY A 971 2.85 -30.36 -2.67
CA GLY A 971 3.19 -31.47 -1.76
C GLY A 971 4.72 -31.65 -1.69
N ASP A 972 5.20 -32.87 -1.94
CA ASP A 972 6.65 -33.15 -2.04
C ASP A 972 7.24 -32.74 -3.40
N LEU A 973 6.38 -32.50 -4.41
CA LEU A 973 6.82 -32.11 -5.75
C LEU A 973 7.41 -30.70 -5.72
N LYS A 974 8.54 -30.55 -6.41
CA LYS A 974 9.15 -29.27 -6.78
C LYS A 974 8.88 -29.04 -8.27
N PRO A 975 7.81 -28.31 -8.63
CA PRO A 975 7.51 -28.06 -10.04
C PRO A 975 8.70 -27.39 -10.74
N LEU A 976 8.93 -27.80 -11.99
CA LEU A 976 9.88 -27.14 -12.87
C LEU A 976 9.18 -26.00 -13.60
N ARG A 977 9.80 -24.82 -13.58
CA ARG A 977 9.40 -23.61 -14.30
C ARG A 977 10.52 -23.17 -15.23
N ASP A 978 10.18 -22.40 -16.25
CA ASP A 978 11.17 -21.76 -17.10
C ASP A 978 11.59 -20.40 -16.52
N SER A 979 12.87 -20.06 -16.64
CA SER A 979 13.39 -18.74 -16.30
C SER A 979 12.79 -17.65 -17.21
N THR A 980 13.02 -16.39 -16.86
CA THR A 980 12.86 -15.32 -17.86
C THR A 980 13.75 -15.58 -19.08
N PRO A 981 13.34 -15.15 -20.29
CA PRO A 981 14.04 -15.48 -21.52
C PRO A 981 15.28 -14.61 -21.74
N PHE A 982 16.36 -15.24 -22.18
CA PHE A 982 17.43 -14.55 -22.89
C PHE A 982 17.25 -14.74 -24.39
N VAL A 983 17.19 -13.65 -25.14
CA VAL A 983 16.93 -13.68 -26.58
C VAL A 983 18.14 -13.21 -27.37
N VAL A 984 18.52 -14.01 -28.35
CA VAL A 984 19.67 -13.79 -29.22
C VAL A 984 19.25 -13.83 -30.67
N ASP A 985 19.99 -13.11 -31.52
CA ASP A 985 19.88 -13.18 -32.98
C ASP A 985 21.26 -13.52 -33.54
N LEU A 986 21.44 -14.74 -34.03
CA LEU A 986 22.76 -15.28 -34.38
C LEU A 986 22.76 -15.86 -35.81
N PRO A 987 23.85 -15.71 -36.58
CA PRO A 987 24.01 -16.44 -37.83
C PRO A 987 23.92 -17.96 -37.61
N ALA A 988 23.51 -18.71 -38.63
CA ALA A 988 23.54 -20.17 -38.58
C ALA A 988 24.96 -20.66 -38.29
N GLY A 989 25.12 -21.42 -37.20
CA GLY A 989 26.43 -21.85 -36.74
C GLY A 989 26.36 -22.78 -35.55
N GLU A 990 27.53 -23.21 -35.11
CA GLU A 990 27.73 -24.02 -33.91
C GLU A 990 28.25 -23.11 -32.79
N TYR A 991 27.62 -23.21 -31.62
CA TYR A 991 27.85 -22.34 -30.47
C TYR A 991 27.87 -23.14 -29.17
N ASP A 992 28.60 -22.62 -28.19
CA ASP A 992 28.52 -23.11 -26.82
C ASP A 992 27.64 -22.18 -25.98
N ILE A 993 26.92 -22.73 -25.00
CA ILE A 993 26.15 -21.97 -24.01
C ILE A 993 26.82 -22.15 -22.65
N ARG A 994 27.26 -21.06 -22.04
CA ARG A 994 27.78 -21.03 -20.68
C ARG A 994 26.77 -20.38 -19.74
N VAL A 995 26.53 -20.99 -18.59
CA VAL A 995 25.75 -20.40 -17.50
C VAL A 995 26.67 -20.19 -16.30
N SER A 996 26.66 -18.97 -15.75
CA SER A 996 27.46 -18.58 -14.58
C SER A 996 26.63 -17.77 -13.59
N ASP A 997 27.19 -17.56 -12.40
CA ASP A 997 26.56 -16.79 -11.36
C ASP A 997 26.40 -15.30 -11.71
N PHE A 998 25.44 -14.65 -11.04
CA PHE A 998 25.28 -13.21 -10.93
C PHE A 998 24.92 -12.90 -9.47
N TYR A 999 24.37 -11.73 -9.15
CA TYR A 999 23.97 -11.42 -7.77
C TYR A 999 22.45 -11.34 -7.60
N ASN A 1000 22.00 -11.38 -6.35
CA ASN A 1000 20.64 -11.03 -5.92
C ASN A 1000 20.68 -10.24 -4.59
N MET A 1001 19.53 -9.92 -3.99
CA MET A 1001 19.50 -9.11 -2.76
C MET A 1001 20.25 -9.76 -1.59
N SER A 1002 20.33 -11.10 -1.51
CA SER A 1002 21.07 -11.78 -0.44
C SER A 1002 22.58 -11.46 -0.42
N TYR A 1003 23.14 -10.92 -1.51
CA TYR A 1003 24.56 -10.57 -1.64
C TYR A 1003 24.87 -9.23 -0.97
N LEU A 1004 23.85 -8.45 -0.60
CA LEU A 1004 24.00 -7.18 0.09
C LEU A 1004 24.15 -7.38 1.59
N LYS A 1005 25.06 -6.61 2.20
CA LYS A 1005 25.37 -6.64 3.63
C LYS A 1005 24.16 -6.34 4.51
N ALA A 1006 23.23 -5.52 4.03
CA ALA A 1006 22.00 -5.21 4.79
C ALA A 1006 21.16 -6.46 5.07
N ASN A 1007 21.30 -7.50 4.25
CA ASN A 1007 20.63 -8.78 4.45
C ASN A 1007 21.42 -9.76 5.33
N ASP A 1008 22.59 -9.40 5.89
CA ASP A 1008 23.30 -10.23 6.88
C ASP A 1008 22.43 -10.55 8.11
N THR A 1009 21.49 -9.65 8.43
CA THR A 1009 20.58 -9.80 9.58
C THR A 1009 19.24 -10.44 9.22
N TYR A 1010 18.98 -10.73 7.94
CA TYR A 1010 17.76 -11.39 7.50
C TYR A 1010 17.66 -12.81 8.10
N ASN A 1011 16.49 -13.19 8.57
CA ASN A 1011 16.33 -14.41 9.38
C ASN A 1011 16.23 -15.69 8.54
N ASP A 1012 15.75 -15.59 7.29
CA ASP A 1012 15.55 -16.75 6.42
C ASP A 1012 16.73 -16.99 5.46
N ALA A 1013 16.49 -17.79 4.40
CA ALA A 1013 17.48 -18.09 3.37
C ALA A 1013 18.07 -16.80 2.76
N GLY A 1014 19.38 -16.80 2.54
CA GLY A 1014 20.11 -15.64 2.05
C GLY A 1014 20.43 -14.60 3.13
N GLY A 1015 20.22 -14.91 4.41
CA GLY A 1015 20.42 -14.00 5.53
C GLY A 1015 21.65 -14.31 6.39
N GLN A 1016 21.41 -14.58 7.68
CA GLN A 1016 22.43 -14.88 8.71
C GLN A 1016 23.34 -16.08 8.37
N LYS A 1017 22.89 -16.99 7.51
CA LYS A 1017 23.66 -18.18 7.08
C LYS A 1017 24.53 -17.94 5.85
N GLY A 1018 24.59 -16.70 5.36
CA GLY A 1018 25.29 -16.33 4.14
C GLY A 1018 24.34 -16.09 2.97
N ALA A 1019 24.88 -15.53 1.89
CA ALA A 1019 24.14 -15.29 0.65
C ALA A 1019 23.71 -16.60 -0.03
N VAL A 1020 22.57 -16.56 -0.72
CA VAL A 1020 21.98 -17.71 -1.41
C VAL A 1020 21.45 -17.27 -2.78
N ASN A 1021 22.03 -17.83 -3.83
CA ASN A 1021 21.58 -17.69 -5.23
C ASN A 1021 21.50 -19.08 -5.88
N LEU A 1022 20.85 -20.03 -5.18
CA LEU A 1022 20.86 -21.45 -5.53
C LEU A 1022 19.51 -21.92 -6.08
N ILE A 1023 19.56 -22.74 -7.13
CA ILE A 1023 18.39 -23.32 -7.81
C ILE A 1023 18.60 -24.80 -8.11
N ASP A 1024 17.53 -25.58 -8.18
CA ASP A 1024 17.57 -26.94 -8.73
C ASP A 1024 17.43 -26.83 -10.26
N LEU A 1025 18.48 -27.15 -11.03
CA LEU A 1025 18.52 -26.98 -12.50
C LEU A 1025 18.30 -28.31 -13.23
N ALA A 1026 17.26 -28.42 -14.05
CA ALA A 1026 16.94 -29.66 -14.76
C ALA A 1026 17.38 -29.66 -16.22
N SER A 1027 17.21 -28.54 -16.93
CA SER A 1027 17.54 -28.48 -18.36
C SER A 1027 17.73 -27.05 -18.87
N ILE A 1028 18.26 -26.95 -20.09
CA ILE A 1028 18.29 -25.72 -20.88
C ILE A 1028 17.34 -25.88 -22.06
N THR A 1029 16.47 -24.90 -22.25
CA THR A 1029 15.49 -24.89 -23.33
C THR A 1029 15.90 -23.86 -24.37
N VAL A 1030 16.00 -24.29 -25.63
CA VAL A 1030 16.24 -23.40 -26.79
C VAL A 1030 15.04 -23.48 -27.72
N SER A 1031 14.41 -22.34 -28.01
CA SER A 1031 13.25 -22.27 -28.90
C SER A 1031 13.41 -21.18 -29.96
N ALA A 1032 12.68 -21.32 -31.07
CA ALA A 1032 12.50 -20.22 -32.01
C ALA A 1032 11.77 -19.03 -31.33
N ARG A 1033 12.00 -17.81 -31.84
CA ARG A 1033 11.27 -16.58 -31.48
C ARG A 1033 10.71 -15.88 -32.71
#